data_AF-A0A662YKE6-F1
#
_entry.id   AF-A0A662YKE6-F1
#
_cell.length_a   1.000
_cell.length_b   1.000
_cell.length_c   1.000
_cell.angle_alpha   90.00
_cell.angle_beta   90.00
_cell.angle_gamma   90.00
#
_symmetry.space_group_name_H-M   'P 1'
#
loop_
_entity.id
_entity.type
_entity.pdbx_description
1 polymer ?
#
loop_
_entity_poly.entity_id
_entity_poly.type
_entity_poly.pdbx_seq_one_letter_code
_entity_poly.pdbx_strand_id
1 'polypeptide(L)'
;MAAIYSGIHLKLKGSRTQWEDKLKLARFAWISHQCFLPNKEQVLLDWVSHSLIGYYNKKFELSQSVLGELWAYLDDILHSKKLQNLTKERKNISLRFAVAQSLDNTTPVPIVHRSQRLMGGMLDEILKPLLLLLLKGHSLEAFWLHKVCEATLLFCYTWVEMNTIFQIHCSKYISPVGPVEEWDCRILFPGMSLEDCCRISNITSMCGSMSQLLLELLSLQKMKKILVQTDFSKDANIEASLRKAASYIVQSGRGSLCQANTELWNRQISRVNDSTYPVAHWFLVTSNLAVMMPFLSEEDLSYIADLVLSTVLLQDVSIGLDDQETCLSVSTISRHLLNSVLLPEMPTLHSAFIQCLLKRFISFLCTCEEGVTSQVLQYLEENDAIWEGDQKKNCMSETICKTEDASPSWKRMETAAQVILTSAKVCSQMTISGSQFESLMDLLSVMGALKPDGMAPADQSRCFLLLLFIATNLKPSFDCEAVKTIEQLNETYLLLTSLQSGRNFGSVLKVLHASDILEAVMASLFSLCSKGLSSNIENPAWLHFIQTVQNFLKGLMQVIIERKNSTRLNLEKFTSFLLKCDVSREMKSGQPLETWSPGAGQLLVTALTTLCQVIISCLDQYKKNKQMVETLTHLLEEVAIILGPVLQSYMKSKYCSRLGQAFFVNSVTVLLEAELTRRSHRTTEGDDAPKEQLRYAALYKCFSQQLMKELSSSERPLEFLMSALCFMKVFCSSAVKTRDRGLDKIIISTVLSLRKLLSGNLTILY
;
A
#
# COMPACT_ATOMS: atom_id res chain seq x y z
N MET A 1 -40.19 -19.99 39.31
CA MET A 1 -38.89 -19.33 39.56
C MET A 1 -37.87 -19.46 38.42
N ALA A 2 -37.96 -20.43 37.50
CA ALA A 2 -36.97 -20.62 36.42
C ALA A 2 -36.90 -19.50 35.35
N ALA A 3 -37.99 -18.74 35.12
CA ALA A 3 -38.06 -17.72 34.07
C ALA A 3 -37.25 -16.42 34.35
N ILE A 4 -36.91 -16.13 35.61
CA ILE A 4 -36.14 -14.92 35.97
C ILE A 4 -34.67 -15.08 35.54
N TYR A 5 -34.16 -16.31 35.50
CA TYR A 5 -32.74 -16.62 35.28
C TYR A 5 -32.43 -17.18 33.89
N SER A 6 -33.40 -17.26 32.97
CA SER A 6 -33.15 -17.57 31.56
C SER A 6 -32.65 -16.34 30.78
N GLY A 7 -31.71 -16.53 29.87
CA GLY A 7 -31.20 -15.46 29.01
C GLY A 7 -30.30 -14.44 29.71
N ILE A 8 -29.60 -14.83 30.78
CA ILE A 8 -28.72 -13.92 31.58
C ILE A 8 -27.74 -13.13 30.69
N HIS A 9 -27.07 -13.78 29.73
CA HIS A 9 -26.15 -13.09 28.81
C HIS A 9 -26.84 -11.96 28.03
N LEU A 10 -28.07 -12.18 27.54
CA LEU A 10 -28.85 -11.15 26.85
C LEU A 10 -29.31 -10.04 27.80
N LYS A 11 -29.69 -10.39 29.05
CA LYS A 11 -30.11 -9.41 30.06
C LYS A 11 -28.96 -8.53 30.54
N LEU A 12 -27.75 -9.08 30.68
CA LEU A 12 -26.54 -8.33 31.02
C LEU A 12 -26.15 -7.32 29.92
N LYS A 13 -26.35 -7.68 28.64
CA LYS A 13 -26.09 -6.80 27.49
C LYS A 13 -27.25 -5.85 27.16
N GLY A 14 -28.48 -6.18 27.55
CA GLY A 14 -29.66 -5.41 27.19
C GLY A 14 -29.71 -4.04 27.86
N SER A 15 -30.12 -3.02 27.11
CA SER A 15 -30.39 -1.67 27.63
C SER A 15 -31.67 -1.60 28.47
N ARG A 16 -32.58 -2.57 28.32
CA ARG A 16 -33.85 -2.65 29.06
C ARG A 16 -33.71 -3.13 30.50
N THR A 17 -32.58 -3.74 30.86
CA THR A 17 -32.33 -4.23 32.22
C THR A 17 -31.65 -3.14 33.04
N GLN A 18 -32.20 -2.81 34.21
CA GLN A 18 -31.59 -1.86 35.13
C GLN A 18 -30.25 -2.39 35.67
N TRP A 19 -29.34 -1.50 36.03
CA TRP A 19 -27.97 -1.86 36.41
C TRP A 19 -27.90 -2.67 37.70
N GLU A 20 -28.75 -2.34 38.68
CA GLU A 20 -28.89 -3.06 39.95
C GLU A 20 -29.32 -4.51 39.70
N ASP A 21 -30.22 -4.72 38.74
CA ASP A 21 -30.68 -6.06 38.36
C ASP A 21 -29.62 -6.82 37.55
N LYS A 22 -28.85 -6.13 36.69
CA LYS A 22 -27.68 -6.75 36.03
C LYS A 22 -26.66 -7.24 37.04
N LEU A 23 -26.35 -6.45 38.06
CA LEU A 23 -25.43 -6.81 39.15
C LEU A 23 -25.94 -8.02 39.94
N LYS A 24 -27.23 -8.06 40.31
CA LYS A 24 -27.84 -9.23 40.97
C LYS A 24 -27.76 -10.48 40.10
N LEU A 25 -28.07 -10.36 38.81
CA LEU A 25 -28.00 -11.48 37.85
C LEU A 25 -26.56 -11.98 37.69
N ALA A 26 -25.58 -11.08 37.62
CA ALA A 26 -24.17 -11.43 37.50
C ALA A 26 -23.66 -12.15 38.76
N ARG A 27 -23.97 -11.62 39.95
CA ARG A 27 -23.65 -12.26 41.24
C ARG A 27 -24.25 -13.65 41.37
N PHE A 28 -25.53 -13.79 41.03
CA PHE A 28 -26.20 -15.10 41.00
C PHE A 28 -25.53 -16.05 40.00
N ALA A 29 -25.26 -15.57 38.78
CA ALA A 29 -24.61 -16.37 37.76
C ALA A 29 -23.25 -16.88 38.24
N TRP A 30 -22.41 -16.03 38.84
CA TRP A 30 -21.07 -16.41 39.30
C TRP A 30 -21.09 -17.61 40.26
N ILE A 31 -22.01 -17.61 41.23
CA ILE A 31 -22.10 -18.58 42.32
C ILE A 31 -22.90 -19.83 41.92
N SER A 32 -23.97 -19.67 41.14
CA SER A 32 -24.93 -20.75 40.87
C SER A 32 -24.39 -21.76 39.85
N HIS A 33 -24.29 -23.04 40.22
CA HIS A 33 -23.98 -24.14 39.28
C HIS A 33 -25.11 -24.41 38.28
N GLN A 34 -26.33 -23.95 38.57
CA GLN A 34 -27.52 -24.14 37.72
C GLN A 34 -27.58 -23.14 36.56
N CYS A 35 -26.74 -22.10 36.58
CA CYS A 35 -26.63 -21.13 35.48
C CYS A 35 -25.65 -21.63 34.43
N PHE A 36 -26.17 -22.06 33.27
CA PHE A 36 -25.38 -22.45 32.11
C PHE A 36 -25.06 -21.24 31.22
N LEU A 37 -23.78 -20.90 31.12
CA LEU A 37 -23.23 -19.91 30.19
C LEU A 37 -21.98 -20.53 29.56
N PRO A 38 -21.83 -20.55 28.22
CA PRO A 38 -20.59 -20.95 27.59
C PRO A 38 -19.45 -20.04 28.05
N ASN A 39 -18.33 -20.63 28.49
CA ASN A 39 -17.20 -19.91 29.09
C ASN A 39 -17.62 -18.90 30.17
N LYS A 40 -18.55 -19.33 31.03
CA LYS A 40 -19.24 -18.55 32.05
C LYS A 40 -18.36 -17.57 32.80
N GLU A 41 -17.22 -18.06 33.29
CA GLU A 41 -16.33 -17.28 34.14
C GLU A 41 -15.70 -16.13 33.35
N GLN A 42 -15.24 -16.39 32.12
CA GLN A 42 -14.73 -15.36 31.22
C GLN A 42 -15.83 -14.37 30.83
N VAL A 43 -17.05 -14.84 30.53
CA VAL A 43 -18.18 -13.97 30.13
C VAL A 43 -18.57 -12.98 31.23
N LEU A 44 -18.62 -13.45 32.48
CA LEU A 44 -18.98 -12.60 33.62
C LEU A 44 -17.87 -11.61 33.96
N LEU A 45 -16.62 -12.05 33.86
CA LEU A 45 -15.45 -11.20 34.04
C LEU A 45 -15.38 -10.12 32.94
N ASP A 46 -15.49 -10.51 31.68
CA ASP A 46 -15.54 -9.59 30.53
C ASP A 46 -16.69 -8.59 30.66
N TRP A 47 -17.86 -9.02 31.13
CA TRP A 47 -19.01 -8.13 31.30
C TRP A 47 -18.74 -7.03 32.31
N VAL A 48 -18.22 -7.35 33.51
CA VAL A 48 -17.91 -6.33 34.52
C VAL A 48 -16.78 -5.43 34.05
N SER A 49 -15.75 -5.99 33.40
CA SER A 49 -14.67 -5.21 32.79
C SER A 49 -15.17 -4.22 31.75
N HIS A 50 -16.01 -4.65 30.79
CA HIS A 50 -16.60 -3.76 29.79
C HIS A 50 -17.52 -2.71 30.39
N SER A 51 -18.24 -3.05 31.45
CA SER A 51 -19.14 -2.11 32.12
C SER A 51 -18.37 -0.98 32.80
N LEU A 52 -17.28 -1.31 33.51
CA LEU A 52 -16.37 -0.34 34.09
C LEU A 52 -15.70 0.51 33.01
N ILE A 53 -15.09 -0.11 32.00
CA ILE A 53 -14.45 0.59 30.87
C ILE A 53 -15.45 1.50 30.14
N GLY A 54 -16.68 1.02 29.92
CA GLY A 54 -17.72 1.78 29.26
C GLY A 54 -18.16 3.01 30.06
N TYR A 55 -18.22 2.90 31.39
CA TYR A 55 -18.46 4.06 32.26
C TYR A 55 -17.34 5.11 32.14
N TYR A 56 -16.09 4.70 32.30
CA TYR A 56 -14.95 5.63 32.24
C TYR A 56 -14.74 6.25 30.84
N ASN A 57 -15.10 5.52 29.78
CA ASN A 57 -15.14 6.04 28.42
C ASN A 57 -16.42 6.84 28.10
N LYS A 58 -17.24 7.17 29.11
CA LYS A 58 -18.50 7.92 28.98
C LYS A 58 -19.52 7.28 28.02
N LYS A 59 -19.43 5.98 27.79
CA LYS A 59 -20.42 5.19 27.02
C LYS A 59 -21.63 4.81 27.87
N PHE A 60 -21.46 4.77 29.19
CA PHE A 60 -22.53 4.50 30.15
C PHE A 60 -22.57 5.58 31.22
N GLU A 61 -23.77 6.08 31.52
CA GLU A 61 -24.02 6.92 32.69
C GLU A 61 -24.46 6.02 33.85
N LEU A 62 -23.62 5.91 34.88
CA LEU A 62 -23.88 5.10 36.08
C LEU A 62 -23.92 5.99 37.31
N SER A 63 -24.78 5.65 38.28
CA SER A 63 -24.72 6.25 39.60
C SER A 63 -23.46 5.81 40.34
N GLN A 64 -22.95 6.64 41.26
CA GLN A 64 -21.79 6.31 42.08
C GLN A 64 -22.00 5.04 42.93
N SER A 65 -23.25 4.77 43.33
CA SER A 65 -23.62 3.54 44.04
C SER A 65 -23.41 2.29 43.16
N VAL A 66 -23.92 2.31 41.92
CA VAL A 66 -23.76 1.21 40.96
C VAL A 66 -22.29 1.01 40.59
N LEU A 67 -21.54 2.10 40.40
CA LEU A 67 -20.11 2.04 40.13
C LEU A 67 -19.35 1.35 41.27
N GLY A 68 -19.65 1.71 42.53
CA GLY A 68 -19.08 1.04 43.70
C GLY A 68 -19.41 -0.45 43.75
N GLU A 69 -20.64 -0.83 43.44
CA GLU A 69 -21.06 -2.24 43.41
C GLU A 69 -20.44 -3.06 42.27
N LEU A 70 -20.19 -2.46 41.11
CA LEU A 70 -19.43 -3.09 40.01
C LEU A 70 -17.98 -3.37 40.42
N TRP A 71 -17.33 -2.42 41.08
CA TRP A 71 -15.99 -2.60 41.64
C TRP A 71 -15.97 -3.68 42.72
N ALA A 72 -16.95 -3.68 43.63
CA ALA A 72 -17.09 -4.73 44.64
C ALA A 72 -17.31 -6.11 44.00
N TYR A 73 -18.14 -6.20 42.96
CA TYR A 73 -18.37 -7.45 42.24
C TYR A 73 -17.12 -7.98 41.54
N LEU A 74 -16.33 -7.10 40.92
CA LEU A 74 -15.04 -7.48 40.35
C LEU A 74 -14.07 -7.97 41.45
N ASP A 75 -13.99 -7.27 42.59
CA ASP A 75 -13.16 -7.68 43.73
C ASP A 75 -13.57 -9.08 44.24
N ASP A 76 -14.86 -9.34 44.37
CA ASP A 76 -15.43 -10.64 44.79
C ASP A 76 -15.05 -11.78 43.82
N ILE A 77 -15.10 -11.53 42.51
CA ILE A 77 -14.68 -12.51 41.50
C ILE A 77 -13.19 -12.84 41.68
N LEU A 78 -12.35 -11.80 41.73
CA LEU A 78 -10.89 -11.93 41.77
C LEU A 78 -10.40 -12.66 43.02
N HIS A 79 -11.09 -12.50 44.16
CA HIS A 79 -10.75 -13.16 45.43
C HIS A 79 -11.50 -14.49 45.64
N SER A 80 -12.34 -14.91 44.70
CA SER A 80 -13.15 -16.11 44.88
C SER A 80 -12.30 -17.39 44.88
N LYS A 81 -12.62 -18.32 45.79
CA LYS A 81 -12.06 -19.69 45.77
C LYS A 81 -12.29 -20.39 44.43
N LYS A 82 -13.39 -20.04 43.74
CA LYS A 82 -13.72 -20.57 42.41
C LYS A 82 -12.67 -20.18 41.37
N LEU A 83 -12.28 -18.90 41.32
CA LEU A 83 -11.22 -18.44 40.43
C LEU A 83 -9.88 -19.10 40.78
N GLN A 84 -9.54 -19.17 42.07
CA GLN A 84 -8.32 -19.84 42.55
C GLN A 84 -8.24 -21.32 42.12
N ASN A 85 -9.36 -22.05 42.18
CA ASN A 85 -9.41 -23.45 41.74
C ASN A 85 -9.25 -23.60 40.23
N LEU A 86 -9.81 -22.69 39.42
CA LEU A 86 -9.65 -22.71 37.96
C LEU A 86 -8.19 -22.47 37.56
N THR A 87 -7.50 -21.56 38.25
CA THR A 87 -6.06 -21.35 38.06
C THR A 87 -5.24 -22.60 38.42
N LYS A 88 -5.60 -23.31 39.50
CA LYS A 88 -4.97 -24.60 39.87
C LYS A 88 -5.20 -25.68 38.82
N GLU A 89 -6.37 -25.69 38.18
CA GLU A 89 -6.71 -26.59 37.07
C GLU A 89 -6.05 -26.21 35.73
N ARG A 90 -5.18 -25.18 35.69
CA ARG A 90 -4.56 -24.62 34.48
C ARG A 90 -5.56 -24.14 33.43
N LYS A 91 -6.79 -23.80 33.85
CA LYS A 91 -7.76 -23.13 32.98
C LYS A 91 -7.42 -21.65 32.90
N ASN A 92 -7.13 -21.18 31.69
CA ASN A 92 -6.77 -19.78 31.47
C ASN A 92 -8.03 -18.91 31.51
N ILE A 93 -8.02 -17.94 32.42
CA ILE A 93 -9.01 -16.85 32.47
C ILE A 93 -8.24 -15.57 32.19
N SER A 94 -8.70 -14.81 31.20
CA SER A 94 -8.04 -13.59 30.74
C SER A 94 -8.74 -12.37 31.33
N LEU A 95 -7.97 -11.51 32.01
CA LEU A 95 -8.41 -10.13 32.24
C LEU A 95 -7.93 -9.25 31.10
N ARG A 96 -8.85 -8.46 30.55
CA ARG A 96 -8.51 -7.45 29.55
C ARG A 96 -7.67 -6.36 30.19
N PHE A 97 -6.53 -6.04 29.57
CA PHE A 97 -5.64 -4.95 29.98
C PHE A 97 -6.34 -3.60 30.16
N ALA A 98 -7.39 -3.32 29.38
CA ALA A 98 -8.19 -2.09 29.50
C ALA A 98 -8.84 -1.91 30.89
N VAL A 99 -8.92 -2.96 31.72
CA VAL A 99 -9.33 -2.84 33.13
C VAL A 99 -8.29 -2.06 33.93
N ALA A 100 -7.00 -2.16 33.64
CA ALA A 100 -5.98 -1.34 34.30
C ALA A 100 -6.15 0.16 34.00
N GLN A 101 -6.67 0.50 32.81
CA GLN A 101 -6.99 1.88 32.42
C GLN A 101 -8.20 2.47 33.15
N SER A 102 -8.94 1.66 33.93
CA SER A 102 -10.08 2.12 34.71
C SER A 102 -9.69 2.80 36.02
N LEU A 103 -8.42 2.71 36.44
CA LEU A 103 -7.89 3.53 37.53
C LEU A 103 -7.56 4.93 36.99
N ASP A 104 -8.39 5.90 37.32
CA ASP A 104 -8.34 7.25 36.75
C ASP A 104 -8.57 8.36 37.80
N ASN A 105 -8.65 9.61 37.33
CA ASN A 105 -8.96 10.77 38.19
C ASN A 105 -10.36 10.76 38.80
N THR A 106 -11.30 9.96 38.31
CA THR A 106 -12.64 9.84 38.88
C THR A 106 -12.75 8.68 39.89
N THR A 107 -11.72 7.84 39.97
CA THR A 107 -11.67 6.70 40.88
C THR A 107 -11.64 7.14 42.37
N PRO A 108 -12.45 6.51 43.24
CA PRO A 108 -12.44 6.79 44.68
C PRO A 108 -11.06 6.61 45.33
N VAL A 109 -10.65 7.58 46.16
CA VAL A 109 -9.34 7.61 46.84
C VAL A 109 -9.01 6.32 47.61
N PRO A 110 -9.95 5.65 48.32
CA PRO A 110 -9.65 4.38 48.99
C PRO A 110 -9.19 3.27 48.03
N ILE A 111 -9.75 3.22 46.81
CA ILE A 111 -9.35 2.25 45.79
C ILE A 111 -7.95 2.59 45.27
N VAL A 112 -7.67 3.86 45.01
CA VAL A 112 -6.33 4.34 44.62
C VAL A 112 -5.28 3.94 45.67
N HIS A 113 -5.55 4.17 46.96
CA HIS A 113 -4.65 3.77 48.04
C HIS A 113 -4.47 2.25 48.15
N ARG A 114 -5.52 1.46 47.91
CA ARG A 114 -5.40 -0.01 47.89
C ARG A 114 -4.51 -0.47 46.73
N SER A 115 -4.68 0.12 45.55
CA SER A 115 -3.82 -0.15 44.39
C SER A 115 -2.37 0.24 44.65
N GLN A 116 -2.11 1.41 45.25
CA GLN A 116 -0.76 1.83 45.65
C GLN A 116 -0.12 0.85 46.64
N ARG A 117 -0.87 0.43 47.67
CA ARG A 117 -0.38 -0.54 48.66
C ARG A 117 -0.07 -1.88 48.02
N LEU A 118 -0.91 -2.35 47.09
CA LEU A 118 -0.66 -3.58 46.33
C LEU A 118 0.63 -3.46 45.51
N MET A 119 0.81 -2.37 44.77
CA MET A 119 2.03 -2.13 43.99
C MET A 119 3.27 -2.05 44.87
N GLY A 120 3.18 -1.41 46.05
CA GLY A 120 4.26 -1.38 47.05
C GLY A 120 4.58 -2.77 47.60
N GLY A 121 3.56 -3.54 48.01
CA GLY A 121 3.74 -4.91 48.48
C GLY A 121 4.35 -5.83 47.43
N MET A 122 3.90 -5.76 46.17
CA MET A 122 4.52 -6.51 45.06
C MET A 122 5.99 -6.15 44.86
N LEU A 123 6.34 -4.88 45.03
CA LEU A 123 7.72 -4.43 44.91
C LEU A 123 8.60 -4.98 46.04
N ASP A 124 8.16 -4.79 47.29
CA ASP A 124 8.97 -5.06 48.47
C ASP A 124 9.00 -6.54 48.85
N GLU A 125 7.88 -7.25 48.69
CA GLU A 125 7.72 -8.64 49.16
C GLU A 125 8.04 -9.67 48.07
N ILE A 126 8.01 -9.29 46.78
CA ILE A 126 8.21 -10.23 45.66
C ILE A 126 9.39 -9.80 44.79
N LEU A 127 9.34 -8.62 44.19
CA LEU A 127 10.32 -8.19 43.20
C LEU A 127 11.73 -8.01 43.78
N LYS A 128 11.89 -7.24 44.86
CA LYS A 128 13.20 -7.01 45.49
C LYS A 128 13.86 -8.32 45.94
N PRO A 129 13.16 -9.25 46.63
CA PRO A 129 13.73 -10.56 46.97
C PRO A 129 14.20 -11.36 45.74
N LEU A 130 13.43 -11.37 44.66
CA LEU A 130 13.80 -12.07 43.42
C LEU A 130 15.02 -11.44 42.73
N LEU A 131 15.09 -10.12 42.66
CA LEU A 131 16.24 -9.38 42.11
C LEU A 131 17.51 -9.63 42.94
N LEU A 132 17.40 -9.65 44.27
CA LEU A 132 18.50 -10.01 45.16
C LEU A 132 18.93 -11.48 45.02
N LEU A 133 18.00 -12.38 44.73
CA LEU A 133 18.29 -13.79 44.47
C LEU A 133 19.11 -13.94 43.18
N LEU A 134 18.76 -13.20 42.12
CA LEU A 134 19.54 -13.19 40.86
C LEU A 134 20.98 -12.73 41.10
N LEU A 135 21.18 -11.69 41.89
CA LEU A 135 22.52 -11.18 42.23
C LEU A 135 23.37 -12.18 43.03
N LYS A 136 22.74 -13.14 43.72
CA LYS A 136 23.39 -14.22 44.49
C LYS A 136 23.54 -15.53 43.69
N GLY A 137 23.26 -15.51 42.39
CA GLY A 137 23.06 -16.66 41.52
C GLY A 137 24.22 -17.64 41.35
N HIS A 138 25.39 -17.40 41.95
CA HIS A 138 26.55 -18.32 41.90
C HIS A 138 26.29 -19.71 42.53
N SER A 139 25.16 -19.89 43.22
CA SER A 139 24.78 -21.12 43.95
C SER A 139 23.62 -21.90 43.31
N LEU A 140 23.05 -21.42 42.21
CA LEU A 140 21.91 -22.05 41.53
C LEU A 140 22.37 -22.85 40.31
N GLU A 141 21.74 -23.99 40.07
CA GLU A 141 21.88 -24.71 38.80
C GLU A 141 21.38 -23.85 37.64
N ALA A 142 22.02 -23.98 36.47
CA ALA A 142 21.75 -23.14 35.29
C ALA A 142 20.26 -23.10 34.91
N PHE A 143 19.56 -24.24 34.98
CA PHE A 143 18.13 -24.31 34.68
C PHE A 143 17.27 -23.44 35.62
N TRP A 144 17.51 -23.52 36.94
CA TRP A 144 16.76 -22.74 37.92
C TRP A 144 17.10 -21.26 37.85
N LEU A 145 18.36 -20.92 37.56
CA LEU A 145 18.77 -19.54 37.30
C LEU A 145 17.97 -18.94 36.14
N HIS A 146 17.82 -19.68 35.03
CA HIS A 146 17.01 -19.23 33.88
C HIS A 146 15.54 -19.02 34.27
N LYS A 147 14.94 -19.94 35.02
CA LYS A 147 13.53 -19.81 35.44
C LYS A 147 13.28 -18.68 36.42
N VAL A 148 14.20 -18.48 37.37
CA VAL A 148 14.13 -17.32 38.28
C VAL A 148 14.32 -16.04 37.48
N CYS A 149 15.24 -15.99 36.52
CA CYS A 149 15.45 -14.85 35.64
C CYS A 149 14.18 -14.49 34.85
N GLU A 150 13.63 -15.44 34.10
CA GLU A 150 12.40 -15.26 33.31
C GLU A 150 11.23 -14.78 34.17
N ALA A 151 11.01 -15.40 35.33
CA ALA A 151 9.95 -15.01 36.25
C ALA A 151 10.17 -13.59 36.79
N THR A 152 11.40 -13.27 37.22
CA THR A 152 11.75 -11.95 37.75
C THR A 152 11.54 -10.87 36.69
N LEU A 153 12.02 -11.07 35.47
CA LEU A 153 11.86 -10.14 34.36
C LEU A 153 10.39 -9.94 33.97
N LEU A 154 9.59 -11.01 33.96
CA LEU A 154 8.16 -10.91 33.67
C LEU A 154 7.41 -10.10 34.74
N PHE A 155 7.74 -10.32 36.02
CA PHE A 155 7.18 -9.52 37.10
C PHE A 155 7.66 -8.06 37.02
N CYS A 156 8.94 -7.81 36.73
CA CYS A 156 9.47 -6.45 36.56
C CYS A 156 8.71 -5.74 35.43
N TYR A 157 8.60 -6.38 34.27
CA TYR A 157 7.87 -5.84 33.12
C TYR A 157 6.43 -5.48 33.48
N THR A 158 5.69 -6.43 34.05
CA THR A 158 4.29 -6.25 34.42
C THR A 158 4.11 -5.13 35.44
N TRP A 159 4.98 -5.07 36.45
CA TRP A 159 4.93 -4.04 37.48
C TRP A 159 5.23 -2.66 36.91
N VAL A 160 6.28 -2.52 36.08
CA VAL A 160 6.66 -1.25 35.45
C VAL A 160 5.56 -0.75 34.51
N GLU A 161 4.98 -1.65 33.69
CA GLU A 161 3.88 -1.32 32.80
C GLU A 161 2.64 -0.83 33.58
N MET A 162 2.21 -1.57 34.61
CA MET A 162 1.06 -1.19 35.44
C MET A 162 1.29 0.13 36.18
N ASN A 163 2.47 0.30 36.77
CA ASN A 163 2.82 1.54 37.46
C ASN A 163 2.78 2.75 36.50
N THR A 164 3.31 2.59 35.29
CA THR A 164 3.29 3.64 34.26
C THR A 164 1.86 4.01 33.88
N ILE A 165 0.99 3.02 33.61
CA ILE A 165 -0.42 3.26 33.26
C ILE A 165 -1.15 4.02 34.39
N PHE A 166 -0.97 3.60 35.64
CA PHE A 166 -1.59 4.27 36.77
C PHE A 166 -1.14 5.72 36.92
N GLN A 167 0.15 6.00 36.70
CA GLN A 167 0.68 7.38 36.70
C GLN A 167 0.08 8.23 35.58
N ILE A 168 -0.16 7.65 34.39
CA ILE A 168 -0.71 8.37 33.23
C ILE A 168 -2.19 8.70 33.43
N HIS A 169 -2.98 7.74 33.93
CA HIS A 169 -4.43 7.87 33.97
C HIS A 169 -4.96 8.45 35.29
N CYS A 170 -4.22 8.34 36.39
CA CYS A 170 -4.65 8.76 37.73
C CYS A 170 -3.63 9.68 38.41
N SER A 171 -3.88 10.99 38.42
CA SER A 171 -3.05 11.99 39.11
C SER A 171 -3.03 11.84 40.63
N LYS A 172 -4.02 11.13 41.20
CA LYS A 172 -4.07 10.77 42.63
C LYS A 172 -3.14 9.60 42.98
N TYR A 173 -2.68 8.84 41.98
CA TYR A 173 -1.77 7.72 42.18
C TYR A 173 -0.33 8.22 42.31
N ILE A 174 0.29 7.89 43.44
CA ILE A 174 1.71 8.12 43.74
C ILE A 174 2.43 6.77 43.65
N SER A 175 3.50 6.73 42.84
CA SER A 175 4.33 5.54 42.64
C SER A 175 5.09 5.16 43.93
N PRO A 176 5.13 3.86 44.30
CA PRO A 176 5.89 3.37 45.46
C PRO A 176 7.41 3.60 45.38
N VAL A 177 7.96 3.81 44.18
CA VAL A 177 9.42 3.95 43.95
C VAL A 177 9.91 5.40 44.08
N GLY A 178 9.01 6.35 44.37
CA GLY A 178 9.33 7.79 44.40
C GLY A 178 9.54 8.38 43.00
N PRO A 179 9.86 9.69 42.91
CA PRO A 179 10.22 10.34 41.66
C PRO A 179 11.57 9.80 41.16
N VAL A 180 11.61 9.36 39.90
CA VAL A 180 12.87 8.95 39.26
C VAL A 180 13.42 10.19 38.56
N GLU A 181 14.46 10.80 39.14
CA GLU A 181 15.09 12.02 38.60
C GLU A 181 16.05 11.72 37.43
N GLU A 182 16.59 10.50 37.34
CA GLU A 182 17.56 10.08 36.32
C GLU A 182 17.02 8.93 35.45
N TRP A 183 17.01 9.12 34.12
CA TRP A 183 16.44 8.19 33.13
C TRP A 183 17.33 6.98 32.81
N ASP A 184 17.82 6.27 33.83
CA ASP A 184 18.82 5.19 33.71
C ASP A 184 18.22 3.77 33.77
N CYS A 185 19.01 2.76 34.17
CA CYS A 185 18.57 1.36 34.27
C CYS A 185 17.71 1.05 35.51
N ARG A 186 17.61 1.95 36.50
CA ARG A 186 16.71 1.81 37.68
C ARG A 186 15.24 1.84 37.29
N ILE A 187 14.92 2.39 36.11
CA ILE A 187 13.58 2.32 35.54
C ILE A 187 13.20 0.89 35.17
N LEU A 188 14.18 0.08 34.76
CA LEU A 188 13.97 -1.32 34.37
C LEU A 188 13.84 -2.23 35.60
N PHE A 189 14.59 -1.91 36.67
CA PHE A 189 14.64 -2.69 37.91
C PHE A 189 14.32 -1.81 39.12
N PRO A 190 13.02 -1.62 39.42
CA PRO A 190 12.60 -0.68 40.45
C PRO A 190 13.13 -1.09 41.83
N GLY A 191 13.61 -0.11 42.60
CA GLY A 191 14.10 -0.32 43.97
C GLY A 191 15.52 -0.89 44.10
N MET A 192 16.28 -0.96 43.01
CA MET A 192 17.68 -1.42 42.99
C MET A 192 18.67 -0.25 42.82
N SER A 193 19.93 -0.45 43.24
CA SER A 193 21.02 0.49 42.98
C SER A 193 21.45 0.46 41.51
N LEU A 194 22.13 1.51 41.02
CA LEU A 194 22.64 1.55 39.64
C LEU A 194 23.61 0.40 39.34
N GLU A 195 24.51 0.10 40.28
CA GLU A 195 25.48 -0.99 40.17
C GLU A 195 24.78 -2.35 40.07
N ASP A 196 23.79 -2.58 40.93
CA ASP A 196 23.00 -3.81 40.91
C ASP A 196 22.20 -3.96 39.62
N CYS A 197 21.61 -2.87 39.11
CA CYS A 197 20.90 -2.89 37.83
C CYS A 197 21.80 -3.31 36.67
N CYS A 198 23.03 -2.80 36.63
CA CYS A 198 24.02 -3.19 35.62
C CYS A 198 24.39 -4.69 35.74
N ARG A 199 24.59 -5.17 36.97
CA ARG A 199 24.88 -6.60 37.22
C ARG A 199 23.72 -7.50 36.82
N ILE A 200 22.48 -7.12 37.16
CA ILE A 200 21.27 -7.85 36.78
C ILE A 200 21.17 -7.90 35.25
N SER A 201 21.34 -6.76 34.56
CA SER A 201 21.29 -6.69 33.10
C SER A 201 22.28 -7.66 32.43
N ASN A 202 23.49 -7.81 33.00
CA ASN A 202 24.49 -8.75 32.50
C ASN A 202 24.12 -10.21 32.75
N ILE A 203 23.51 -10.54 33.90
CA ILE A 203 23.05 -11.90 34.19
C ILE A 203 21.88 -12.26 33.26
N THR A 204 20.95 -11.33 33.07
CA THR A 204 19.74 -11.54 32.29
C THR A 204 20.01 -11.65 30.79
N SER A 205 21.04 -10.97 30.26
CA SER A 205 21.42 -11.08 28.85
C SER A 205 22.05 -12.42 28.49
N MET A 206 22.53 -13.17 29.49
CA MET A 206 23.01 -14.55 29.30
C MET A 206 21.90 -15.59 29.43
N CYS A 207 20.71 -15.19 29.88
CA CYS A 207 19.55 -16.07 30.00
C CYS A 207 18.79 -16.10 28.66
N GLY A 208 18.28 -17.27 28.26
CA GLY A 208 17.81 -17.58 26.90
C GLY A 208 16.70 -16.67 26.34
N SER A 209 16.18 -17.02 25.16
CA SER A 209 15.38 -16.13 24.31
C SER A 209 14.18 -15.43 24.96
N MET A 210 13.50 -16.06 25.94
CA MET A 210 12.41 -15.42 26.68
C MET A 210 12.90 -14.26 27.57
N SER A 211 14.06 -14.40 28.21
CA SER A 211 14.65 -13.33 29.03
C SER A 211 15.03 -12.14 28.16
N GLN A 212 15.60 -12.42 26.98
CA GLN A 212 15.96 -11.40 26.00
C GLN A 212 14.73 -10.59 25.53
N LEU A 213 13.64 -11.27 25.15
CA LEU A 213 12.38 -10.59 24.80
C LEU A 213 11.83 -9.72 25.94
N LEU A 214 11.91 -10.18 27.19
CA LEU A 214 11.45 -9.42 28.35
C LEU A 214 12.30 -8.18 28.63
N LEU A 215 13.60 -8.23 28.37
CA LEU A 215 14.49 -7.06 28.45
C LEU A 215 14.17 -6.01 27.37
N GLU A 216 13.83 -6.45 26.16
CA GLU A 216 13.38 -5.56 25.08
C GLU A 216 12.05 -4.89 25.44
N LEU A 217 11.11 -5.66 25.97
CA LEU A 217 9.83 -5.15 26.46
C LEU A 217 10.02 -4.13 27.60
N LEU A 218 10.91 -4.41 28.56
CA LEU A 218 11.28 -3.46 29.62
C LEU A 218 11.93 -2.19 29.04
N SER A 219 12.82 -2.33 28.06
CA SER A 219 13.46 -1.20 27.38
C SER A 219 12.43 -0.33 26.64
N LEU A 220 11.43 -0.94 26.02
CA LEU A 220 10.31 -0.24 25.39
C LEU A 220 9.45 0.50 26.43
N GLN A 221 9.17 -0.10 27.59
CA GLN A 221 8.44 0.57 28.67
C GLN A 221 9.23 1.76 29.21
N LYS A 222 10.55 1.65 29.34
CA LYS A 222 11.43 2.80 29.67
C LYS A 222 11.26 3.93 28.66
N MET A 223 11.30 3.64 27.35
CA MET A 223 11.09 4.66 26.31
C MET A 223 9.72 5.33 26.45
N LYS A 224 8.64 4.54 26.57
CA LYS A 224 7.28 5.05 26.73
C LYS A 224 7.16 5.96 27.95
N LYS A 225 7.77 5.58 29.07
CA LYS A 225 7.77 6.39 30.30
C LYS A 225 8.47 7.74 30.12
N ILE A 226 9.67 7.75 29.51
CA ILE A 226 10.42 8.99 29.21
C ILE A 226 9.58 9.93 28.34
N LEU A 227 8.96 9.40 27.28
CA LEU A 227 8.18 10.18 26.32
C LEU A 227 6.91 10.79 26.91
N VAL A 228 6.33 10.17 27.94
CA VAL A 228 5.10 10.66 28.58
C VAL A 228 5.38 11.67 29.70
N GLN A 229 6.54 11.58 30.36
CA GLN A 229 6.82 12.34 31.60
C GLN A 229 7.67 13.60 31.41
N THR A 230 8.22 13.85 30.21
CA THR A 230 9.21 14.92 30.00
C THR A 230 9.01 15.65 28.68
N ASP A 231 9.11 16.98 28.68
CA ASP A 231 9.31 17.77 27.46
C ASP A 231 10.74 17.58 26.96
N PHE A 232 11.01 16.46 26.28
CA PHE A 232 12.34 15.98 25.91
C PHE A 232 13.07 16.83 24.85
N SER A 233 12.45 17.88 24.32
CA SER A 233 12.98 18.69 23.19
C SER A 233 14.30 19.45 23.45
N LYS A 234 14.88 19.37 24.65
CA LYS A 234 16.08 20.16 25.05
C LYS A 234 17.19 19.38 25.79
N ASP A 235 17.02 18.09 26.11
CA ASP A 235 18.01 17.33 26.89
C ASP A 235 18.69 16.23 26.06
N ALA A 236 19.97 16.44 25.74
CA ALA A 236 20.78 15.54 24.93
C ALA A 236 20.99 14.16 25.60
N ASN A 237 20.98 14.08 26.93
CA ASN A 237 21.17 12.81 27.65
C ASN A 237 19.92 11.93 27.55
N ILE A 238 18.73 12.54 27.58
CA ILE A 238 17.46 11.84 27.39
C ILE A 238 17.37 11.30 25.96
N GLU A 239 17.71 12.12 24.97
CA GLU A 239 17.75 11.69 23.57
C GLU A 239 18.73 10.54 23.34
N ALA A 240 19.95 10.62 23.91
CA ALA A 240 20.93 9.54 23.83
C ALA A 240 20.43 8.25 24.48
N SER A 241 19.74 8.34 25.63
CA SER A 241 19.13 7.15 26.26
C SER A 241 18.02 6.55 25.41
N LEU A 242 17.20 7.36 24.74
CA LEU A 242 16.14 6.88 23.85
C LEU A 242 16.71 6.19 22.61
N ARG A 243 17.73 6.78 21.97
CA ARG A 243 18.45 6.17 20.84
C ARG A 243 19.09 4.84 21.22
N LYS A 244 19.76 4.78 22.38
CA LYS A 244 20.36 3.54 22.89
C LYS A 244 19.32 2.44 23.13
N ALA A 245 18.16 2.80 23.70
CA ALA A 245 17.08 1.84 23.94
C ALA A 245 16.45 1.35 22.62
N ALA A 246 16.18 2.26 21.68
CA ALA A 246 15.62 1.90 20.38
C ALA A 246 16.55 0.97 19.59
N SER A 247 17.83 1.32 19.50
CA SER A 247 18.85 0.49 18.85
C SER A 247 19.01 -0.87 19.53
N TYR A 248 19.02 -0.92 20.87
CA TYR A 248 19.05 -2.20 21.60
C TYR A 248 17.87 -3.12 21.24
N ILE A 249 16.64 -2.57 21.20
CA ILE A 249 15.44 -3.33 20.84
C ILE A 249 15.52 -3.85 19.40
N VAL A 250 16.06 -3.09 18.46
CA VAL A 250 16.15 -3.53 17.06
C VAL A 250 17.28 -4.54 16.84
N GLN A 251 18.44 -4.34 17.49
CA GLN A 251 19.64 -5.15 17.22
C GLN A 251 19.69 -6.46 18.00
N SER A 252 18.97 -6.58 19.12
CA SER A 252 18.99 -7.74 20.02
C SER A 252 18.54 -9.05 19.36
N GLY A 253 17.56 -9.03 18.46
CA GLY A 253 17.08 -10.22 17.75
C GLY A 253 17.73 -10.44 16.39
N ARG A 254 18.69 -9.58 15.99
CA ARG A 254 19.27 -9.58 14.63
C ARG A 254 19.90 -10.92 14.25
N GLY A 255 20.63 -11.55 15.17
CA GLY A 255 21.25 -12.86 14.94
C GLY A 255 20.26 -14.01 14.82
N SER A 256 19.10 -13.91 15.47
CA SER A 256 18.09 -14.97 15.49
C SER A 256 17.16 -14.91 14.28
N LEU A 257 16.89 -13.71 13.75
CA LEU A 257 16.07 -13.50 12.56
C LEU A 257 16.67 -14.03 11.26
N CYS A 258 17.99 -14.23 11.22
CA CYS A 258 18.69 -14.81 10.08
C CYS A 258 18.69 -16.35 10.06
N GLN A 259 18.05 -17.02 11.03
CA GLN A 259 18.07 -18.48 11.15
C GLN A 259 16.88 -19.14 10.42
N ALA A 260 17.16 -20.25 9.72
CA ALA A 260 16.16 -20.95 8.90
C ALA A 260 15.08 -21.67 9.71
N ASN A 261 15.32 -21.99 11.00
CA ASN A 261 14.45 -22.84 11.82
C ASN A 261 13.50 -22.03 12.72
N THR A 262 12.67 -21.17 12.11
CA THR A 262 11.71 -20.34 12.85
C THR A 262 10.33 -21.03 12.90
N GLU A 263 9.82 -21.27 14.11
CA GLU A 263 8.47 -21.79 14.34
C GLU A 263 7.42 -20.66 14.41
N LEU A 264 6.17 -20.99 14.10
CA LEU A 264 5.06 -20.05 14.22
C LEU A 264 4.82 -19.67 15.69
N TRP A 265 4.49 -18.40 15.94
CA TRP A 265 4.22 -17.90 17.29
C TRP A 265 2.76 -17.47 17.47
N ASN A 266 2.11 -17.96 18.51
CA ASN A 266 0.69 -17.72 18.82
C ASN A 266 0.42 -16.47 19.67
N ARG A 267 1.38 -15.52 19.69
CA ARG A 267 1.33 -14.28 20.48
C ARG A 267 1.36 -14.44 22.00
N GLN A 268 1.58 -15.65 22.52
CA GLN A 268 1.72 -15.90 23.96
C GLN A 268 3.18 -15.82 24.39
N ILE A 269 3.50 -14.89 25.29
CA ILE A 269 4.86 -14.72 25.84
C ILE A 269 5.36 -16.01 26.52
N SER A 270 4.46 -16.78 27.16
CA SER A 270 4.83 -18.04 27.84
C SER A 270 5.28 -19.16 26.89
N ARG A 271 5.09 -19.01 25.58
CA ARG A 271 5.52 -19.98 24.57
C ARG A 271 6.81 -19.57 23.87
N VAL A 272 7.44 -18.47 24.28
CA VAL A 272 8.67 -17.99 23.68
C VAL A 272 9.83 -18.91 24.08
N ASN A 273 10.50 -19.42 23.06
CA ASN A 273 11.70 -20.25 23.12
C ASN A 273 12.62 -19.84 21.94
N ASP A 274 13.74 -20.54 21.74
CA ASP A 274 14.69 -20.17 20.70
C ASP A 274 14.10 -20.23 19.27
N SER A 275 13.14 -21.13 19.01
CA SER A 275 12.49 -21.28 17.70
C SER A 275 11.40 -20.25 17.42
N THR A 276 10.70 -19.75 18.44
CA THR A 276 9.58 -18.79 18.31
C THR A 276 9.98 -17.35 18.61
N TYR A 277 11.13 -17.13 19.25
CA TYR A 277 11.67 -15.82 19.56
C TYR A 277 11.86 -14.89 18.35
N PRO A 278 12.37 -15.33 17.19
CA PRO A 278 12.49 -14.46 16.02
C PRO A 278 11.15 -13.80 15.64
N VAL A 279 10.06 -14.57 15.67
CA VAL A 279 8.71 -14.05 15.37
C VAL A 279 8.23 -13.09 16.46
N ALA A 280 8.41 -13.45 17.74
CA ALA A 280 7.98 -12.63 18.87
C ALA A 280 8.72 -11.28 18.92
N HIS A 281 10.03 -11.32 18.71
CA HIS A 281 10.89 -10.15 18.59
C HIS A 281 10.47 -9.28 17.41
N TRP A 282 10.26 -9.87 16.22
CA TRP A 282 9.85 -9.09 15.06
C TRP A 282 8.47 -8.45 15.23
N PHE A 283 7.55 -9.14 15.90
CA PHE A 283 6.25 -8.56 16.26
C PHE A 283 6.42 -7.38 17.23
N LEU A 284 7.31 -7.48 18.23
CA LEU A 284 7.61 -6.39 19.15
C LEU A 284 8.13 -5.16 18.40
N VAL A 285 9.09 -5.36 17.49
CA VAL A 285 9.69 -4.28 16.70
C VAL A 285 8.63 -3.61 15.82
N THR A 286 7.94 -4.36 14.95
CA THR A 286 7.02 -3.79 13.96
C THR A 286 5.78 -3.15 14.60
N SER A 287 5.24 -3.71 15.68
CA SER A 287 4.08 -3.15 16.39
C SER A 287 4.38 -1.87 17.19
N ASN A 288 5.65 -1.53 17.42
CA ASN A 288 6.06 -0.34 18.17
C ASN A 288 6.97 0.61 17.37
N LEU A 289 7.04 0.45 16.04
CA LEU A 289 7.87 1.30 15.17
C LEU A 289 7.58 2.79 15.34
N ALA A 290 6.32 3.20 15.47
CA ALA A 290 5.97 4.61 15.63
C ALA A 290 6.60 5.26 16.87
N VAL A 291 6.86 4.48 17.93
CA VAL A 291 7.51 4.95 19.16
C VAL A 291 9.03 4.98 19.00
N MET A 292 9.60 4.02 18.27
CA MET A 292 11.05 3.86 18.15
C MET A 292 11.66 4.69 17.02
N MET A 293 10.95 4.86 15.90
CA MET A 293 11.45 5.42 14.64
C MET A 293 12.18 6.77 14.79
N PRO A 294 11.69 7.74 15.59
CA PRO A 294 12.39 9.03 15.76
C PRO A 294 13.81 8.90 16.35
N PHE A 295 14.14 7.76 16.95
CA PHE A 295 15.39 7.51 17.65
C PHE A 295 16.26 6.44 16.99
N LEU A 296 15.83 5.90 15.84
CA LEU A 296 16.60 4.91 15.09
C LEU A 296 17.64 5.58 14.20
N SER A 297 18.80 4.95 14.06
CA SER A 297 19.83 5.37 13.11
C SER A 297 19.46 4.97 11.68
N GLU A 298 20.15 5.55 10.68
CA GLU A 298 19.99 5.14 9.28
C GLU A 298 20.35 3.66 9.08
N GLU A 299 21.32 3.13 9.83
CA GLU A 299 21.67 1.70 9.81
C GLU A 299 20.51 0.84 10.33
N ASP A 300 19.89 1.23 11.45
CA ASP A 300 18.75 0.51 12.01
C ASP A 300 17.55 0.52 11.04
N LEU A 301 17.26 1.66 10.42
CA LEU A 301 16.19 1.79 9.42
C LEU A 301 16.47 0.94 8.18
N SER A 302 17.71 0.95 7.69
CA SER A 302 18.14 0.12 6.56
C SER A 302 18.04 -1.37 6.87
N TYR A 303 18.40 -1.76 8.10
CA TYR A 303 18.27 -3.14 8.57
C TYR A 303 16.80 -3.59 8.60
N ILE A 304 15.91 -2.78 9.19
CA ILE A 304 14.47 -3.08 9.22
C ILE A 304 13.92 -3.19 7.80
N ALA A 305 14.25 -2.23 6.93
CA ALA A 305 13.84 -2.22 5.53
C ALA A 305 14.28 -3.48 4.76
N ASP A 306 15.55 -3.85 4.87
CA ASP A 306 16.12 -5.04 4.22
C ASP A 306 15.50 -6.34 4.75
N LEU A 307 15.24 -6.42 6.06
CA LEU A 307 14.59 -7.58 6.66
C LEU A 307 13.14 -7.72 6.18
N VAL A 308 12.37 -6.62 6.11
CA VAL A 308 11.01 -6.64 5.55
C VAL A 308 11.06 -7.14 4.10
N LEU A 309 11.95 -6.57 3.28
CA LEU A 309 12.06 -6.95 1.87
C LEU A 309 12.44 -8.43 1.71
N SER A 310 13.50 -8.87 2.40
CA SER A 310 14.00 -10.23 2.33
C SER A 310 12.95 -11.26 2.79
N THR A 311 12.18 -10.95 3.82
CA THR A 311 11.17 -11.88 4.38
C THR A 311 9.87 -11.90 3.59
N VAL A 312 9.50 -10.80 2.92
CA VAL A 312 8.34 -10.77 2.01
C VAL A 312 8.61 -11.56 0.73
N LEU A 313 9.85 -11.56 0.24
CA LEU A 313 10.28 -12.33 -0.92
C LEU A 313 10.42 -13.84 -0.64
N LEU A 314 10.35 -14.27 0.62
CA LEU A 314 10.27 -15.70 0.94
C LEU A 314 8.84 -16.20 0.71
N GLN A 315 8.70 -17.30 -0.03
CA GLN A 315 7.41 -17.98 -0.19
C GLN A 315 6.95 -18.54 1.15
N ASP A 316 5.71 -18.24 1.55
CA ASP A 316 5.14 -18.75 2.80
C ASP A 316 5.04 -20.28 2.74
N VAL A 317 5.54 -20.96 3.78
CA VAL A 317 5.18 -22.36 4.03
C VAL A 317 3.67 -22.40 4.20
N SER A 318 2.95 -23.18 3.39
CA SER A 318 1.49 -23.25 3.36
C SER A 318 0.89 -23.43 4.76
N ILE A 319 0.40 -22.33 5.35
CA ILE A 319 -0.29 -22.33 6.64
C ILE A 319 -1.75 -22.71 6.38
N GLY A 320 -2.26 -23.73 7.08
CA GLY A 320 -3.66 -24.15 7.01
C GLY A 320 -4.63 -23.01 7.35
N LEU A 321 -5.78 -22.97 6.69
CA LEU A 321 -6.76 -21.86 6.76
C LEU A 321 -7.25 -21.54 8.20
N ASP A 322 -7.26 -22.51 9.12
CA ASP A 322 -7.68 -22.31 10.52
C ASP A 322 -6.59 -21.68 11.42
N ASP A 323 -5.30 -21.80 11.07
CA ASP A 323 -4.18 -21.33 11.91
C ASP A 323 -3.72 -19.89 11.58
N GLN A 324 -4.19 -19.32 10.47
CA GLN A 324 -3.77 -17.99 9.98
C GLN A 324 -4.19 -16.82 10.89
N GLU A 325 -5.30 -16.94 11.64
CA GLU A 325 -5.75 -15.84 12.52
C GLU A 325 -5.00 -15.80 13.86
N THR A 326 -4.50 -16.93 14.35
CA THR A 326 -3.92 -17.03 15.70
C THR A 326 -2.40 -17.04 15.73
N CYS A 327 -1.75 -17.57 14.69
CA CYS A 327 -0.30 -17.76 14.65
C CYS A 327 0.36 -16.80 13.66
N LEU A 328 1.58 -16.36 13.99
CA LEU A 328 2.37 -15.42 13.18
C LEU A 328 3.67 -16.07 12.71
N SER A 329 4.15 -15.64 11.54
CA SER A 329 5.52 -15.85 11.06
C SER A 329 6.19 -14.49 10.81
N VAL A 330 7.51 -14.48 10.64
CA VAL A 330 8.25 -13.25 10.28
C VAL A 330 7.74 -12.68 8.95
N SER A 331 7.54 -13.54 7.94
CA SER A 331 7.03 -13.13 6.62
C SER A 331 5.63 -12.53 6.71
N THR A 332 4.72 -13.16 7.48
CA THR A 332 3.36 -12.65 7.67
C THR A 332 3.36 -11.27 8.34
N ILE A 333 4.20 -11.06 9.36
CA ILE A 333 4.34 -9.76 10.02
C ILE A 333 4.89 -8.70 9.04
N SER A 334 5.93 -9.04 8.27
CA SER A 334 6.51 -8.12 7.27
C SER A 334 5.51 -7.75 6.17
N ARG A 335 4.73 -8.71 5.69
CA ARG A 335 3.66 -8.49 4.70
C ARG A 335 2.54 -7.62 5.26
N HIS A 336 2.17 -7.80 6.53
CA HIS A 336 1.24 -6.91 7.21
C HIS A 336 1.78 -5.49 7.31
N LEU A 337 3.07 -5.30 7.61
CA LEU A 337 3.69 -3.98 7.65
C LEU A 337 3.71 -3.31 6.26
N LEU A 338 4.12 -4.04 5.21
CA LEU A 338 4.15 -3.54 3.83
C LEU A 338 2.76 -3.07 3.35
N ASN A 339 1.72 -3.86 3.64
CA ASN A 339 0.34 -3.54 3.27
C ASN A 339 -0.35 -2.58 4.24
N SER A 340 0.32 -2.19 5.33
CA SER A 340 -0.27 -1.31 6.34
C SER A 340 -0.40 0.13 5.82
N VAL A 341 -1.37 0.86 6.39
CA VAL A 341 -1.43 2.32 6.24
C VAL A 341 -0.31 3.04 6.98
N LEU A 342 0.43 2.36 7.86
CA LEU A 342 1.43 2.99 8.73
C LEU A 342 2.77 3.22 8.04
N LEU A 343 3.18 2.33 7.13
CA LEU A 343 4.47 2.45 6.44
C LEU A 343 4.60 3.78 5.66
N PRO A 344 3.61 4.21 4.85
CA PRO A 344 3.65 5.52 4.18
C PRO A 344 3.66 6.72 5.13
N GLU A 345 3.14 6.58 6.35
CA GLU A 345 3.15 7.60 7.40
C GLU A 345 4.51 7.70 8.13
N MET A 346 5.47 6.83 7.80
CA MET A 346 6.83 6.82 8.31
C MET A 346 7.83 7.08 7.17
N PRO A 347 8.01 8.34 6.71
CA PRO A 347 8.71 8.64 5.46
C PRO A 347 10.17 8.16 5.41
N THR A 348 10.88 8.24 6.53
CA THR A 348 12.28 7.79 6.63
C THR A 348 12.43 6.28 6.44
N LEU A 349 11.55 5.50 7.08
CA LEU A 349 11.51 4.04 6.91
C LEU A 349 11.01 3.66 5.52
N HIS A 350 10.01 4.35 4.99
CA HIS A 350 9.51 4.12 3.64
C HIS A 350 10.59 4.37 2.57
N SER A 351 11.36 5.45 2.71
CA SER A 351 12.53 5.71 1.85
C SER A 351 13.61 4.64 2.01
N ALA A 352 13.95 4.24 3.24
CA ALA A 352 14.91 3.16 3.47
C ALA A 352 14.45 1.86 2.78
N PHE A 353 13.16 1.54 2.85
CA PHE A 353 12.56 0.40 2.14
C PHE A 353 12.70 0.51 0.62
N ILE A 354 12.38 1.67 0.05
CA ILE A 354 12.54 1.91 -1.40
C ILE A 354 14.01 1.78 -1.80
N GLN A 355 14.94 2.30 -1.02
CA GLN A 355 16.38 2.17 -1.30
C GLN A 355 16.83 0.72 -1.28
N CYS A 356 16.41 -0.10 -0.31
CA CYS A 356 16.69 -1.53 -0.31
C CYS A 356 16.08 -2.23 -1.53
N LEU A 357 14.85 -1.88 -1.89
CA LEU A 357 14.18 -2.42 -3.08
C LEU A 357 14.92 -2.05 -4.37
N LEU A 358 15.31 -0.78 -4.54
CA LEU A 358 16.11 -0.30 -5.67
C LEU A 358 17.45 -1.03 -5.75
N LYS A 359 18.16 -1.18 -4.63
CA LYS A 359 19.41 -1.97 -4.56
C LYS A 359 19.20 -3.42 -4.99
N ARG A 360 18.08 -4.04 -4.61
CA ARG A 360 17.72 -5.41 -5.00
C ARG A 360 17.46 -5.53 -6.51
N PHE A 361 16.73 -4.57 -7.09
CA PHE A 361 16.54 -4.49 -8.55
C PHE A 361 17.85 -4.24 -9.30
N ILE A 362 18.69 -3.32 -8.81
CA ILE A 362 19.98 -2.99 -9.42
C ILE A 362 20.91 -4.20 -9.37
N SER A 363 21.03 -4.85 -8.20
CA SER A 363 21.80 -6.08 -8.05
C SER A 363 21.30 -7.17 -9.01
N PHE A 364 19.98 -7.34 -9.13
CA PHE A 364 19.38 -8.27 -10.09
C PHE A 364 19.77 -7.92 -11.54
N LEU A 365 19.60 -6.67 -11.97
CA LEU A 365 19.89 -6.24 -13.34
C LEU A 365 21.39 -6.33 -13.68
N CYS A 366 22.27 -6.08 -12.72
CA CYS A 366 23.72 -6.26 -12.87
C CYS A 366 24.10 -7.73 -13.14
N THR A 367 23.30 -8.71 -12.71
CA THR A 367 23.55 -10.14 -13.06
C THR A 367 23.15 -10.50 -14.50
N CYS A 368 22.45 -9.62 -15.21
CA CYS A 368 21.87 -9.92 -16.51
C CYS A 368 22.77 -9.52 -17.70
N GLU A 369 23.73 -8.61 -17.55
CA GLU A 369 24.68 -8.22 -18.62
C GLU A 369 25.89 -7.42 -18.10
N GLU A 370 27.10 -7.68 -18.62
CA GLU A 370 28.32 -6.91 -18.37
C GLU A 370 28.45 -5.78 -19.43
N GLY A 371 27.89 -4.58 -19.19
CA GLY A 371 27.93 -3.49 -20.19
C GLY A 371 27.43 -2.12 -19.72
N VAL A 372 27.15 -1.20 -20.66
CA VAL A 372 26.73 0.22 -20.48
C VAL A 372 25.57 0.41 -19.48
N THR A 373 24.78 -0.63 -19.27
CA THR A 373 23.74 -0.76 -18.24
C THR A 373 24.26 -0.57 -16.82
N SER A 374 25.52 -0.89 -16.53
CA SER A 374 26.17 -0.69 -15.23
C SER A 374 26.24 0.78 -14.82
N GLN A 375 26.35 1.73 -15.76
CA GLN A 375 26.45 3.16 -15.44
C GLN A 375 25.09 3.74 -15.04
N VAL A 376 24.01 3.41 -15.75
CA VAL A 376 22.63 3.84 -15.42
C VAL A 376 22.25 3.37 -14.02
N LEU A 377 22.56 2.10 -13.72
CA LEU A 377 22.22 1.48 -12.45
C LEU A 377 23.01 2.09 -11.29
N GLN A 378 24.30 2.42 -11.49
CA GLN A 378 25.11 3.17 -10.51
C GLN A 378 24.54 4.55 -10.21
N TYR A 379 24.08 5.29 -11.22
CA TYR A 379 23.47 6.62 -11.02
C TYR A 379 22.14 6.57 -10.24
N LEU A 380 21.43 5.43 -10.27
CA LEU A 380 20.20 5.21 -9.51
C LEU A 380 20.46 4.77 -8.06
N GLU A 381 21.63 4.16 -7.78
CA GLU A 381 21.99 3.60 -6.47
C GLU A 381 22.46 4.65 -5.45
N GLU A 382 23.24 5.65 -5.88
CA GLU A 382 23.91 6.57 -4.96
C GLU A 382 22.97 7.62 -4.34
N ASN A 383 22.99 7.68 -3.01
CA ASN A 383 22.32 8.69 -2.22
C ASN A 383 23.35 9.66 -1.65
N ASP A 384 23.24 10.95 -1.97
CA ASP A 384 23.87 11.95 -1.10
C ASP A 384 22.94 12.10 0.10
N ALA A 385 23.36 11.50 1.22
CA ALA A 385 22.74 11.74 2.51
C ALA A 385 22.68 13.25 2.76
N ILE A 386 21.46 13.80 2.86
CA ILE A 386 21.02 14.89 3.75
C ILE A 386 19.52 15.05 3.50
N TRP A 387 18.71 14.46 4.38
CA TRP A 387 17.27 14.71 4.50
C TRP A 387 17.00 15.89 5.45
N GLU A 388 17.79 16.98 5.35
CA GLU A 388 17.47 18.23 6.03
C GLU A 388 16.96 19.24 5.02
N GLY A 389 15.64 19.38 4.95
CA GLY A 389 15.02 20.47 4.21
C GLY A 389 13.58 20.22 3.81
N ASP A 390 12.66 20.26 4.78
CA ASP A 390 11.38 20.98 4.61
C ASP A 390 10.45 20.94 5.84
N GLN A 391 10.76 20.19 6.90
CA GLN A 391 9.89 20.16 8.09
C GLN A 391 10.16 21.25 9.15
N LYS A 392 11.18 22.11 8.99
CA LYS A 392 11.49 23.22 9.94
C LYS A 392 11.25 24.64 9.42
N LYS A 393 10.56 24.83 8.29
CA LYS A 393 10.12 26.16 7.83
C LYS A 393 8.62 26.36 8.05
N ASN A 394 8.22 26.33 9.31
CA ASN A 394 7.04 27.05 9.78
C ASN A 394 7.51 28.11 10.79
N CYS A 395 8.24 29.10 10.28
CA CYS A 395 8.37 30.38 10.94
C CYS A 395 8.50 31.46 9.85
N MET A 396 7.66 32.48 9.96
CA MET A 396 7.48 33.57 9.00
C MET A 396 8.79 34.14 8.45
N SER A 397 8.96 34.11 7.13
CA SER A 397 9.44 35.24 6.30
C SER A 397 9.59 34.77 4.86
N GLU A 398 8.68 35.23 4.00
CA GLU A 398 8.89 35.24 2.55
C GLU A 398 9.97 36.28 2.23
N THR A 399 11.21 35.83 2.10
CA THR A 399 12.21 36.58 1.33
C THR A 399 13.04 35.62 0.49
N ILE A 400 12.76 35.72 -0.81
CA ILE A 400 13.51 35.28 -1.98
C ILE A 400 14.99 34.96 -1.69
N CYS A 401 15.38 33.70 -1.90
CA CYS A 401 16.75 33.37 -2.26
C CYS A 401 16.73 32.46 -3.50
N LYS A 402 17.04 33.06 -4.64
CA LYS A 402 17.35 32.38 -5.90
C LYS A 402 18.83 31.98 -5.86
N THR A 403 19.09 30.69 -5.75
CA THR A 403 20.35 30.07 -6.19
C THR A 403 20.01 28.67 -6.71
N GLU A 404 19.87 28.58 -8.03
CA GLU A 404 19.56 27.37 -8.81
C GLU A 404 20.83 26.55 -9.10
N ASP A 405 21.54 26.09 -8.06
CA ASP A 405 22.47 24.98 -8.26
C ASP A 405 21.73 23.68 -7.94
N ALA A 406 21.24 23.00 -8.98
CA ALA A 406 20.60 21.70 -8.85
C ALA A 406 21.56 20.74 -8.11
N SER A 407 21.08 20.17 -7.00
CA SER A 407 21.84 19.23 -6.19
C SER A 407 22.46 18.12 -7.07
N PRO A 408 23.69 17.66 -6.76
CA PRO A 408 24.40 16.64 -7.53
C PRO A 408 23.54 15.39 -7.81
N SER A 409 22.68 15.01 -6.87
CA SER A 409 21.71 13.91 -7.03
C SER A 409 20.75 14.07 -8.22
N TRP A 410 20.25 15.28 -8.49
CA TRP A 410 19.33 15.54 -9.59
C TRP A 410 20.03 15.49 -10.94
N LYS A 411 21.27 16.01 -11.03
CA LYS A 411 22.09 15.92 -12.24
C LYS A 411 22.45 14.47 -12.59
N ARG A 412 22.71 13.62 -11.57
CA ARG A 412 22.92 12.17 -11.78
C ARG A 412 21.66 11.50 -12.33
N MET A 413 20.49 11.79 -11.77
CA MET A 413 19.22 11.27 -12.30
C MET A 413 18.94 11.73 -13.73
N GLU A 414 19.29 12.97 -14.09
CA GLU A 414 19.16 13.50 -15.46
C GLU A 414 20.07 12.76 -16.44
N THR A 415 21.29 12.47 -16.01
CA THR A 415 22.23 11.65 -16.78
C THR A 415 21.68 10.22 -16.97
N ALA A 416 21.19 9.59 -15.90
CA ALA A 416 20.57 8.26 -15.97
C ALA A 416 19.38 8.26 -16.93
N ALA A 417 18.50 9.25 -16.82
CA ALA A 417 17.35 9.44 -17.69
C ALA A 417 17.75 9.57 -19.16
N GLN A 418 18.76 10.38 -19.47
CA GLN A 418 19.25 10.56 -20.84
C GLN A 418 19.80 9.26 -21.43
N VAL A 419 20.51 8.45 -20.64
CA VAL A 419 21.01 7.14 -21.08
C VAL A 419 19.86 6.14 -21.28
N ILE A 420 18.86 6.12 -20.39
CA ILE A 420 17.66 5.28 -20.57
C ILE A 420 16.96 5.61 -21.90
N LEU A 421 16.79 6.90 -22.20
CA LEU A 421 16.14 7.36 -23.43
C LEU A 421 16.96 7.03 -24.69
N THR A 422 18.28 7.13 -24.65
CA THR A 422 19.13 6.76 -25.81
C THR A 422 19.13 5.26 -26.02
N SER A 423 19.24 4.45 -24.97
CA SER A 423 19.17 2.99 -25.05
C SER A 423 17.83 2.50 -25.60
N ALA A 424 16.72 3.11 -25.16
CA ALA A 424 15.38 2.81 -25.67
C ALA A 424 15.26 3.06 -27.19
N LYS A 425 15.97 4.06 -27.73
CA LYS A 425 16.00 4.36 -29.18
C LYS A 425 16.87 3.39 -29.96
N VAL A 426 18.02 2.99 -29.40
CA VAL A 426 18.96 2.04 -30.03
C VAL A 426 18.38 0.62 -30.08
N CYS A 427 17.36 0.31 -29.27
CA CYS A 427 16.66 -0.98 -29.25
C CYS A 427 17.56 -2.18 -28.88
N SER A 428 18.68 -1.94 -28.19
CA SER A 428 19.52 -2.97 -27.56
C SER A 428 18.82 -3.46 -26.30
N GLN A 429 18.43 -4.74 -26.28
CA GLN A 429 17.62 -5.32 -25.21
C GLN A 429 18.42 -6.36 -24.44
N MET A 430 18.39 -6.24 -23.12
CA MET A 430 18.96 -7.20 -22.17
C MET A 430 18.02 -8.40 -22.04
N THR A 431 18.59 -9.62 -22.01
CA THR A 431 17.80 -10.85 -21.95
C THR A 431 17.84 -11.51 -20.57
N ILE A 432 16.68 -11.92 -20.02
CA ILE A 432 16.59 -12.60 -18.70
C ILE A 432 16.16 -14.07 -18.80
N SER A 433 16.74 -14.93 -17.95
CA SER A 433 16.46 -16.38 -17.85
C SER A 433 15.24 -16.74 -16.98
N GLY A 434 14.90 -18.04 -16.89
CA GLY A 434 13.68 -18.57 -16.23
C GLY A 434 13.55 -18.16 -14.77
N SER A 435 14.58 -18.47 -13.99
CA SER A 435 14.64 -18.12 -12.56
C SER A 435 14.73 -16.61 -12.34
N GLN A 436 15.32 -15.88 -13.29
CA GLN A 436 15.41 -14.42 -13.24
C GLN A 436 14.05 -13.76 -13.49
N PHE A 437 13.20 -14.35 -14.33
CA PHE A 437 11.83 -13.87 -14.55
C PHE A 437 10.99 -13.94 -13.27
N GLU A 438 10.95 -15.07 -12.58
CA GLU A 438 10.19 -15.20 -11.33
C GLU A 438 10.69 -14.21 -10.27
N SER A 439 12.02 -14.08 -10.13
CA SER A 439 12.63 -13.11 -9.21
C SER A 439 12.23 -11.66 -9.54
N LEU A 440 12.17 -11.31 -10.83
CA LEU A 440 11.71 -9.99 -11.28
C LEU A 440 10.24 -9.76 -10.93
N MET A 441 9.39 -10.75 -11.18
CA MET A 441 7.96 -10.67 -10.89
C MET A 441 7.70 -10.54 -9.38
N ASP A 442 8.45 -11.25 -8.54
CA ASP A 442 8.39 -11.10 -7.09
C ASP A 442 8.76 -9.66 -6.66
N LEU A 443 9.81 -9.08 -7.24
CA LEU A 443 10.21 -7.69 -6.95
C LEU A 443 9.17 -6.67 -7.44
N LEU A 444 8.58 -6.88 -8.62
CA LEU A 444 7.51 -6.03 -9.15
C LEU A 444 6.25 -6.12 -8.27
N SER A 445 5.92 -7.31 -7.78
CA SER A 445 4.83 -7.54 -6.83
C SER A 445 5.02 -6.76 -5.53
N VAL A 446 6.23 -6.80 -4.95
CA VAL A 446 6.57 -6.00 -3.76
C VAL A 446 6.45 -4.51 -4.02
N MET A 447 6.91 -4.02 -5.18
CA MET A 447 6.76 -2.62 -5.57
C MET A 447 5.28 -2.22 -5.72
N GLY A 448 4.43 -3.12 -6.22
CA GLY A 448 2.99 -2.89 -6.36
C GLY A 448 2.22 -2.74 -5.06
N ALA A 449 2.77 -3.23 -3.94
CA ALA A 449 2.19 -3.01 -2.62
C ALA A 449 2.49 -1.61 -2.06
N LEU A 450 3.44 -0.87 -2.63
CA LEU A 450 3.82 0.46 -2.16
C LEU A 450 2.81 1.53 -2.58
N LYS A 451 2.59 2.52 -1.70
CA LYS A 451 1.72 3.66 -1.99
C LYS A 451 2.52 4.83 -2.55
N PRO A 452 2.27 5.28 -3.80
CA PRO A 452 3.02 6.37 -4.41
C PRO A 452 2.95 7.70 -3.62
N ASP A 453 1.85 7.96 -2.91
CA ASP A 453 1.65 9.21 -2.16
C ASP A 453 2.59 9.38 -0.96
N GLY A 454 3.15 8.28 -0.43
CA GLY A 454 4.12 8.31 0.67
C GLY A 454 5.57 8.40 0.20
N MET A 455 5.84 8.41 -1.12
CA MET A 455 7.20 8.44 -1.64
C MET A 455 7.80 9.85 -1.60
N ALA A 456 9.05 9.96 -1.19
CA ALA A 456 9.79 11.21 -1.35
C ALA A 456 9.98 11.54 -2.85
N PRO A 457 10.13 12.81 -3.24
CA PRO A 457 10.27 13.20 -4.65
C PRO A 457 11.42 12.49 -5.40
N ALA A 458 12.55 12.27 -4.71
CA ALA A 458 13.69 11.56 -5.29
C ALA A 458 13.42 10.06 -5.47
N ASP A 459 12.79 9.43 -4.48
CA ASP A 459 12.45 8.00 -4.52
C ASP A 459 11.44 7.70 -5.63
N GLN A 460 10.40 8.53 -5.77
CA GLN A 460 9.43 8.40 -6.86
C GLN A 460 10.09 8.55 -8.23
N SER A 461 11.03 9.48 -8.38
CA SER A 461 11.81 9.63 -9.62
C SER A 461 12.67 8.41 -9.91
N ARG A 462 13.40 7.88 -8.91
CA ARG A 462 14.23 6.67 -9.07
C ARG A 462 13.40 5.44 -9.44
N CYS A 463 12.28 5.20 -8.75
CA CYS A 463 11.36 4.11 -9.08
C CYS A 463 10.80 4.24 -10.50
N PHE A 464 10.40 5.44 -10.91
CA PHE A 464 9.89 5.67 -12.26
C PHE A 464 10.96 5.41 -13.33
N LEU A 465 12.19 5.91 -13.12
CA LEU A 465 13.31 5.68 -14.04
C LEU A 465 13.67 4.20 -14.15
N LEU A 466 13.71 3.49 -13.02
CA LEU A 466 13.97 2.05 -12.98
C LEU A 466 12.90 1.27 -13.77
N LEU A 467 11.62 1.53 -13.51
CA LEU A 467 10.52 0.86 -14.23
C LEU A 467 10.51 1.23 -15.72
N LEU A 468 10.83 2.47 -16.07
CA LEU A 468 10.96 2.89 -17.47
C LEU A 468 12.12 2.14 -18.15
N PHE A 469 13.25 1.97 -17.46
CA PHE A 469 14.38 1.17 -17.94
C PHE A 469 13.96 -0.29 -18.17
N ILE A 470 13.30 -0.92 -17.18
CA ILE A 470 12.77 -2.29 -17.29
C ILE A 470 11.80 -2.41 -18.47
N ALA A 471 10.85 -1.48 -18.61
CA ALA A 471 9.85 -1.50 -19.68
C ALA A 471 10.44 -1.35 -21.08
N THR A 472 11.55 -0.61 -21.22
CA THR A 472 12.10 -0.24 -22.53
C THR A 472 13.30 -1.07 -22.97
N ASN A 473 14.08 -1.61 -22.02
CA ASN A 473 15.36 -2.27 -22.29
C ASN A 473 15.42 -3.75 -21.86
N LEU A 474 14.47 -4.25 -21.06
CA LEU A 474 14.48 -5.65 -20.60
C LEU A 474 13.57 -6.53 -21.46
N LYS A 475 14.04 -7.74 -21.77
CA LYS A 475 13.28 -8.76 -22.49
C LYS A 475 13.53 -10.16 -21.90
N PRO A 476 12.55 -11.04 -21.79
CA PRO A 476 12.78 -12.46 -21.49
C PRO A 476 13.55 -13.19 -22.62
N SER A 477 14.53 -14.03 -22.29
CA SER A 477 15.44 -14.72 -23.23
C SER A 477 14.83 -15.95 -23.93
N PHE A 478 13.54 -16.23 -23.73
CA PHE A 478 12.96 -17.50 -24.14
C PHE A 478 12.55 -17.52 -25.61
N ASP A 479 13.04 -18.53 -26.31
CA ASP A 479 12.37 -19.06 -27.49
C ASP A 479 11.02 -19.63 -27.03
N CYS A 480 9.95 -18.91 -27.36
CA CYS A 480 8.54 -19.29 -27.16
C CYS A 480 7.99 -19.11 -25.72
N GLU A 481 7.58 -17.88 -25.39
CA GLU A 481 6.21 -17.55 -24.92
C GLU A 481 6.03 -16.03 -24.85
N ALA A 482 5.49 -15.42 -25.92
CA ALA A 482 5.16 -14.00 -25.96
C ALA A 482 4.28 -13.55 -24.77
N VAL A 483 3.53 -14.49 -24.19
CA VAL A 483 2.65 -14.29 -23.03
C VAL A 483 3.43 -13.80 -21.80
N LYS A 484 4.55 -14.42 -21.43
CA LYS A 484 5.35 -13.99 -20.27
C LYS A 484 5.95 -12.60 -20.44
N THR A 485 6.32 -12.26 -21.67
CA THR A 485 6.79 -10.89 -21.98
C THR A 485 5.65 -9.89 -21.81
N ILE A 486 4.45 -10.25 -22.28
CA ILE A 486 3.24 -9.44 -22.09
C ILE A 486 2.92 -9.30 -20.59
N GLU A 487 3.02 -10.37 -19.80
CA GLU A 487 2.78 -10.34 -18.34
C GLU A 487 3.75 -9.40 -17.62
N GLN A 488 5.06 -9.53 -17.86
CA GLN A 488 6.06 -8.64 -17.26
C GLN A 488 5.88 -7.18 -17.67
N LEU A 489 5.62 -6.92 -18.95
CA LEU A 489 5.35 -5.56 -19.42
C LEU A 489 4.06 -5.03 -18.81
N ASN A 490 3.00 -5.84 -18.73
CA ASN A 490 1.73 -5.46 -18.14
C ASN A 490 1.92 -5.00 -16.69
N GLU A 491 2.60 -5.79 -15.85
CA GLU A 491 2.89 -5.37 -14.48
C GLU A 491 3.75 -4.10 -14.43
N THR A 492 4.78 -4.00 -15.28
CA THR A 492 5.65 -2.81 -15.32
C THR A 492 4.86 -1.54 -15.67
N TYR A 493 3.97 -1.59 -16.67
CA TYR A 493 3.14 -0.44 -17.06
C TYR A 493 2.02 -0.13 -16.06
N LEU A 494 1.46 -1.14 -15.38
CA LEU A 494 0.53 -0.91 -14.26
C LEU A 494 1.22 -0.11 -13.14
N LEU A 495 2.44 -0.50 -12.76
CA LEU A 495 3.24 0.22 -11.77
C LEU A 495 3.60 1.63 -12.24
N LEU A 496 4.07 1.80 -13.48
CA LEU A 496 4.33 3.12 -14.05
C LEU A 496 3.10 4.02 -14.02
N THR A 497 1.91 3.48 -14.32
CA THR A 497 0.63 4.20 -14.25
C THR A 497 0.30 4.59 -12.82
N SER A 498 0.51 3.68 -11.85
CA SER A 498 0.29 3.98 -10.43
C SER A 498 1.18 5.13 -9.96
N LEU A 499 2.45 5.18 -10.37
CA LEU A 499 3.38 6.25 -10.01
C LEU A 499 2.99 7.61 -10.60
N GLN A 500 2.27 7.67 -11.72
CA GLN A 500 1.76 8.93 -12.28
C GLN A 500 0.73 9.59 -11.36
N SER A 501 -0.03 8.79 -10.61
CA SER A 501 -1.05 9.28 -9.67
C SER A 501 -0.46 9.81 -8.36
N GLY A 502 0.81 9.50 -8.05
CA GLY A 502 1.42 9.89 -6.78
C GLY A 502 1.66 11.40 -6.67
N ARG A 503 1.43 11.94 -5.47
CA ARG A 503 1.59 13.36 -5.13
C ARG A 503 2.86 14.02 -5.69
N ASN A 504 4.00 13.33 -5.66
CA ASN A 504 5.29 13.90 -6.04
C ASN A 504 5.70 13.62 -7.50
N PHE A 505 4.82 13.11 -8.38
CA PHE A 505 5.17 12.78 -9.78
C PHE A 505 5.78 13.96 -10.57
N GLY A 506 5.57 15.21 -10.12
CA GLY A 506 6.21 16.39 -10.70
C GLY A 506 7.74 16.36 -10.66
N SER A 507 8.35 15.61 -9.73
CA SER A 507 9.79 15.44 -9.69
C SER A 507 10.34 14.67 -10.89
N VAL A 508 9.59 13.70 -11.43
CA VAL A 508 9.98 12.96 -12.63
C VAL A 508 10.16 13.91 -13.80
N LEU A 509 9.24 14.87 -13.94
CA LEU A 509 9.25 15.86 -15.02
C LEU A 509 10.34 16.94 -14.87
N LYS A 510 11.04 16.98 -13.73
CA LYS A 510 12.26 17.80 -13.59
C LYS A 510 13.46 17.16 -14.28
N VAL A 511 13.41 15.85 -14.51
CA VAL A 511 14.51 15.02 -15.00
C VAL A 511 14.24 14.53 -16.43
N LEU A 512 12.96 14.33 -16.78
CA LEU A 512 12.53 13.85 -18.09
C LEU A 512 11.48 14.77 -18.70
N HIS A 513 11.65 15.08 -19.99
CA HIS A 513 10.56 15.68 -20.76
C HIS A 513 9.49 14.63 -21.05
N ALA A 514 8.22 14.99 -20.84
CA ALA A 514 7.12 14.06 -20.97
C ALA A 514 6.96 13.52 -22.41
N SER A 515 7.25 14.34 -23.43
CA SER A 515 7.31 13.89 -24.82
C SER A 515 8.31 12.77 -25.03
N ASP A 516 9.46 12.83 -24.36
CA ASP A 516 10.56 11.89 -24.57
C ASP A 516 10.22 10.53 -23.95
N ILE A 517 9.50 10.54 -22.82
CA ILE A 517 8.93 9.34 -22.21
C ILE A 517 7.95 8.67 -23.18
N LEU A 518 7.00 9.44 -23.74
CA LEU A 518 6.00 8.93 -24.68
C LEU A 518 6.65 8.34 -25.94
N GLU A 519 7.66 9.02 -26.50
CA GLU A 519 8.44 8.53 -27.65
C GLU A 519 9.20 7.24 -27.32
N ALA A 520 9.93 7.20 -26.21
CA ALA A 520 10.74 6.06 -25.82
C ALA A 520 9.89 4.80 -25.58
N VAL A 521 8.76 4.95 -24.89
CA VAL A 521 7.78 3.87 -24.67
C VAL A 521 7.26 3.34 -26.00
N MET A 522 6.76 4.21 -26.87
CA MET A 522 6.18 3.77 -28.14
C MET A 522 7.23 3.18 -29.09
N ALA A 523 8.44 3.75 -29.15
CA ALA A 523 9.54 3.23 -29.94
C ALA A 523 9.95 1.82 -29.50
N SER A 524 10.08 1.59 -28.19
CA SER A 524 10.41 0.28 -27.64
C SER A 524 9.30 -0.75 -27.92
N LEU A 525 8.03 -0.38 -27.72
CA LEU A 525 6.89 -1.27 -27.99
C LEU A 525 6.76 -1.64 -29.49
N PHE A 526 7.00 -0.69 -30.40
CA PHE A 526 7.02 -0.98 -31.84
C PHE A 526 8.16 -1.93 -32.21
N SER A 527 9.35 -1.73 -31.62
CA SER A 527 10.50 -2.62 -31.79
C SER A 527 10.25 -4.02 -31.25
N LEU A 528 9.56 -4.16 -30.12
CA LEU A 528 9.16 -5.47 -29.58
C LEU A 528 8.16 -6.18 -30.49
N CYS A 529 7.20 -5.45 -31.07
CA CYS A 529 6.22 -6.02 -31.98
C CYS A 529 6.84 -6.53 -33.29
N SER A 530 7.83 -5.82 -33.84
CA SER A 530 8.56 -6.27 -35.03
C SER A 530 9.44 -7.49 -34.74
N LYS A 531 9.91 -7.66 -33.49
CA LYS A 531 10.68 -8.82 -33.01
C LYS A 531 9.83 -10.02 -32.54
N GLY A 532 8.53 -10.06 -32.85
CA GLY A 532 7.68 -11.25 -32.66
C GLY A 532 6.77 -11.27 -31.42
N LEU A 533 6.67 -10.18 -30.64
CA LEU A 533 5.70 -10.06 -29.52
C LEU A 533 4.25 -10.26 -30.01
N SER A 534 3.98 -9.90 -31.26
CA SER A 534 2.65 -9.91 -31.87
C SER A 534 2.22 -11.25 -32.48
N SER A 535 2.93 -12.34 -32.20
CA SER A 535 2.63 -13.68 -32.72
C SER A 535 1.29 -14.25 -32.25
N ASN A 536 0.76 -13.81 -31.09
CA ASN A 536 -0.50 -14.27 -30.48
C ASN A 536 -1.45 -13.12 -30.09
N ILE A 537 -1.79 -12.22 -31.03
CA ILE A 537 -2.72 -11.08 -30.80
C ILE A 537 -4.13 -11.52 -30.35
N GLU A 538 -4.50 -12.77 -30.61
CA GLU A 538 -5.79 -13.33 -30.20
C GLU A 538 -5.83 -13.75 -28.72
N ASN A 539 -4.71 -13.70 -28.00
CA ASN A 539 -4.69 -13.96 -26.57
C ASN A 539 -5.34 -12.80 -25.79
N PRO A 540 -6.28 -13.05 -24.85
CA PRO A 540 -6.88 -11.99 -24.03
C PRO A 540 -5.85 -11.15 -23.24
N ALA A 541 -4.71 -11.73 -22.86
CA ALA A 541 -3.61 -11.02 -22.20
C ALA A 541 -3.08 -9.85 -23.05
N TRP A 542 -3.10 -9.98 -24.39
CA TRP A 542 -2.69 -8.90 -25.28
C TRP A 542 -3.65 -7.72 -25.23
N LEU A 543 -4.97 -7.96 -25.23
CA LEU A 543 -5.95 -6.88 -25.10
C LEU A 543 -5.86 -6.17 -23.76
N HIS A 544 -5.69 -6.93 -22.67
CA HIS A 544 -5.46 -6.37 -21.34
C HIS A 544 -4.22 -5.49 -21.34
N PHE A 545 -3.12 -5.96 -21.94
CA PHE A 545 -1.89 -5.19 -22.06
C PHE A 545 -2.06 -3.90 -22.88
N ILE A 546 -2.78 -3.95 -24.01
CA ILE A 546 -3.12 -2.75 -24.78
C ILE A 546 -3.88 -1.74 -23.92
N GLN A 547 -4.85 -2.19 -23.12
CA GLN A 547 -5.59 -1.33 -22.19
C GLN A 547 -4.67 -0.73 -21.12
N THR A 548 -3.72 -1.51 -20.58
CA THR A 548 -2.72 -1.04 -19.62
C THR A 548 -1.84 0.06 -20.22
N VAL A 549 -1.33 -0.14 -21.45
CA VAL A 549 -0.57 0.89 -22.18
C VAL A 549 -1.44 2.12 -22.44
N GLN A 550 -2.70 1.93 -22.83
CA GLN A 550 -3.65 3.03 -23.03
C GLN A 550 -3.81 3.88 -21.74
N ASN A 551 -3.96 3.23 -20.59
CA ASN A 551 -4.09 3.89 -19.30
C ASN A 551 -2.83 4.67 -18.92
N PHE A 552 -1.65 4.09 -19.13
CA PHE A 552 -0.36 4.76 -18.93
C PHE A 552 -0.23 6.03 -19.80
N LEU A 553 -0.54 5.93 -21.10
CA LEU A 553 -0.48 7.06 -22.03
C LEU A 553 -1.48 8.14 -21.64
N LYS A 554 -2.72 7.74 -21.32
CA LYS A 554 -3.79 8.64 -20.90
C LYS A 554 -3.38 9.43 -19.66
N GLY A 555 -2.89 8.76 -18.62
CA GLY A 555 -2.48 9.40 -17.38
C GLY A 555 -1.35 10.40 -17.60
N LEU A 556 -0.31 10.03 -18.37
CA LEU A 556 0.79 10.92 -18.67
C LEU A 556 0.36 12.16 -19.48
N MET A 557 -0.49 11.97 -20.50
CA MET A 557 -1.03 13.07 -21.29
C MET A 557 -1.91 14.01 -20.45
N GLN A 558 -2.73 13.47 -19.54
CA GLN A 558 -3.52 14.26 -18.60
C GLN A 558 -2.62 15.13 -17.71
N VAL A 559 -1.55 14.56 -17.15
CA VAL A 559 -0.57 15.31 -16.34
C VAL A 559 0.07 16.45 -17.15
N ILE A 560 0.44 16.23 -18.41
CA ILE A 560 1.01 17.26 -19.30
C ILE A 560 0.04 18.44 -19.48
N ILE A 561 -1.25 18.14 -19.62
CA ILE A 561 -2.30 19.15 -19.84
C ILE A 561 -2.62 19.89 -18.53
N GLU A 562 -2.87 19.16 -17.45
CA GLU A 562 -3.26 19.73 -16.15
C GLU A 562 -2.21 20.67 -15.58
N ARG A 563 -0.92 20.29 -15.69
CA ARG A 563 0.19 21.11 -15.19
C ARG A 563 0.60 22.25 -16.12
N LYS A 564 -0.03 22.37 -17.30
CA LYS A 564 0.28 23.38 -18.33
C LYS A 564 1.76 23.40 -18.75
N ASN A 565 2.49 22.31 -18.54
CA ASN A 565 3.92 22.21 -18.82
C ASN A 565 4.13 22.10 -20.34
N SER A 566 4.22 23.25 -21.02
CA SER A 566 4.45 23.34 -22.46
C SER A 566 3.59 22.33 -23.24
N THR A 567 2.28 22.29 -22.92
CA THR A 567 1.36 21.25 -23.41
C THR A 567 1.39 21.14 -24.93
N ARG A 568 1.42 22.28 -25.61
CA ARG A 568 1.56 22.37 -27.06
C ARG A 568 2.81 21.63 -27.55
N LEU A 569 3.99 22.01 -27.05
CA LEU A 569 5.27 21.47 -27.48
C LEU A 569 5.36 19.96 -27.22
N ASN A 570 4.95 19.50 -26.04
CA ASN A 570 5.01 18.08 -25.70
C ASN A 570 4.10 17.22 -26.59
N LEU A 571 2.85 17.65 -26.79
CA LEU A 571 1.87 16.90 -27.58
C LEU A 571 2.13 17.02 -29.09
N GLU A 572 2.57 18.17 -29.60
CA GLU A 572 2.97 18.35 -31.01
C GLU A 572 4.19 17.48 -31.34
N LYS A 573 5.17 17.41 -30.44
CA LYS A 573 6.36 16.55 -30.59
C LYS A 573 5.96 15.07 -30.64
N PHE A 574 5.13 14.61 -29.70
CA PHE A 574 4.64 13.23 -29.72
C PHE A 574 3.80 12.92 -30.96
N THR A 575 2.91 13.82 -31.37
CA THR A 575 2.11 13.68 -32.61
C THR A 575 3.01 13.57 -33.84
N SER A 576 4.04 14.41 -33.91
CA SER A 576 5.03 14.40 -34.98
C SER A 576 5.81 13.10 -35.04
N PHE A 577 6.15 12.52 -33.88
CA PHE A 577 6.78 11.20 -33.79
C PHE A 577 5.84 10.11 -34.34
N LEU A 578 4.58 10.05 -33.89
CA LEU A 578 3.60 9.06 -34.38
C LEU A 578 3.33 9.21 -35.88
N LEU A 579 3.37 10.43 -36.41
CA LEU A 579 3.24 10.67 -37.85
C LEU A 579 4.39 10.05 -38.64
N LYS A 580 5.63 10.22 -38.12
CA LYS A 580 6.89 9.90 -38.80
C LYS A 580 7.42 8.49 -38.54
N CYS A 581 6.86 7.74 -37.59
CA CYS A 581 7.33 6.39 -37.31
C CYS A 581 7.12 5.45 -38.50
N ASP A 582 7.96 4.41 -38.60
CA ASP A 582 7.95 3.50 -39.74
C ASP A 582 6.62 2.75 -39.86
N VAL A 583 6.02 2.37 -38.73
CA VAL A 583 4.66 1.78 -38.65
C VAL A 583 3.64 2.67 -39.36
N SER A 584 3.61 3.98 -39.07
CA SER A 584 2.67 4.92 -39.72
C SER A 584 2.91 5.04 -41.24
N ARG A 585 4.17 5.01 -41.69
CA ARG A 585 4.52 5.06 -43.12
C ARG A 585 4.09 3.80 -43.84
N GLU A 586 4.35 2.63 -43.25
CA GLU A 586 3.96 1.32 -43.76
C GLU A 586 2.43 1.20 -43.88
N MET A 587 1.68 1.64 -42.87
CA MET A 587 0.22 1.59 -42.91
C MET A 587 -0.39 2.51 -43.99
N LYS A 588 0.31 3.59 -44.39
CA LYS A 588 -0.16 4.54 -45.41
C LYS A 588 0.23 4.15 -46.84
N SER A 589 1.32 3.40 -47.02
CA SER A 589 1.87 3.10 -48.34
C SER A 589 1.09 2.03 -49.13
N GLY A 590 0.21 1.27 -48.46
CA GLY A 590 -0.66 0.28 -49.11
C GLY A 590 0.09 -0.93 -49.69
N GLN A 591 1.34 -1.17 -49.27
CA GLN A 591 2.14 -2.33 -49.66
C GLN A 591 1.54 -3.67 -49.14
N PRO A 592 1.86 -4.81 -49.80
CA PRO A 592 1.23 -6.10 -49.48
C PRO A 592 1.43 -6.54 -48.02
N LEU A 593 0.36 -7.10 -47.46
CA LEU A 593 0.06 -7.43 -46.06
C LEU A 593 1.08 -8.31 -45.29
N GLU A 594 2.14 -8.80 -45.93
CA GLU A 594 3.03 -9.84 -45.39
C GLU A 594 4.21 -9.27 -44.57
N THR A 595 4.45 -7.95 -44.60
CA THR A 595 5.63 -7.33 -43.96
C THR A 595 5.36 -6.56 -42.68
N TRP A 596 4.10 -6.24 -42.32
CA TRP A 596 3.81 -5.44 -41.14
C TRP A 596 3.54 -6.30 -39.88
N SER A 597 3.78 -5.77 -38.68
CA SER A 597 3.36 -6.44 -37.43
C SER A 597 1.97 -5.93 -36.99
N PRO A 598 0.92 -6.77 -36.95
CA PRO A 598 -0.43 -6.28 -36.64
C PRO A 598 -0.54 -5.71 -35.21
N GLY A 599 0.30 -6.16 -34.29
CA GLY A 599 0.40 -5.63 -32.92
C GLY A 599 0.93 -4.19 -32.87
N ALA A 600 1.92 -3.84 -33.69
CA ALA A 600 2.41 -2.45 -33.79
C ALA A 600 1.33 -1.52 -34.35
N GLY A 601 0.52 -2.00 -35.30
CA GLY A 601 -0.64 -1.27 -35.80
C GLY A 601 -1.68 -0.99 -34.72
N GLN A 602 -2.02 -1.99 -33.89
CA GLN A 602 -2.93 -1.79 -32.76
C GLN A 602 -2.38 -0.81 -31.72
N LEU A 603 -1.09 -0.86 -31.40
CA LEU A 603 -0.44 0.11 -30.52
C LEU A 603 -0.46 1.54 -31.09
N LEU A 604 -0.23 1.71 -32.40
CA LEU A 604 -0.32 3.02 -33.06
C LEU A 604 -1.74 3.57 -32.99
N VAL A 605 -2.74 2.75 -33.29
CA VAL A 605 -4.16 3.12 -33.15
C VAL A 605 -4.49 3.46 -31.70
N THR A 606 -4.00 2.69 -30.73
CA THR A 606 -4.18 2.95 -29.30
C THR A 606 -3.61 4.30 -28.89
N ALA A 607 -2.39 4.63 -29.31
CA ALA A 607 -1.75 5.91 -29.00
C ALA A 607 -2.51 7.10 -29.61
N LEU A 608 -2.89 7.02 -30.89
CA LEU A 608 -3.65 8.07 -31.59
C LEU A 608 -5.05 8.27 -31.01
N THR A 609 -5.77 7.18 -30.72
CA THR A 609 -7.12 7.25 -30.13
C THR A 609 -7.09 7.78 -28.70
N THR A 610 -6.09 7.38 -27.90
CA THR A 610 -5.89 7.93 -26.55
C THR A 610 -5.65 9.43 -26.59
N LEU A 611 -4.80 9.88 -27.51
CA LEU A 611 -4.51 11.30 -27.70
C LEU A 611 -5.77 12.08 -28.07
N CYS A 612 -6.59 11.57 -29.01
CA CYS A 612 -7.89 12.16 -29.33
C CYS A 612 -8.81 12.23 -28.10
N GLN A 613 -8.98 11.12 -27.37
CA GLN A 613 -9.87 11.05 -26.20
C GLN A 613 -9.47 12.03 -25.09
N VAL A 614 -8.17 12.13 -24.80
CA VAL A 614 -7.65 13.07 -23.81
C VAL A 614 -7.90 14.50 -24.27
N ILE A 615 -7.58 14.83 -25.52
CA ILE A 615 -7.81 16.18 -26.08
C ILE A 615 -9.29 16.54 -26.03
N ILE A 616 -10.20 15.65 -26.45
CA ILE A 616 -11.66 15.87 -26.40
C ILE A 616 -12.12 16.14 -24.97
N SER A 617 -11.69 15.31 -24.02
CA SER A 617 -12.06 15.47 -22.60
C SER A 617 -11.57 16.80 -22.02
N CYS A 618 -10.36 17.23 -22.41
CA CYS A 618 -9.79 18.49 -21.97
C CYS A 618 -10.45 19.71 -22.64
N LEU A 619 -10.85 19.63 -23.91
CA LEU A 619 -11.60 20.70 -24.58
C LEU A 619 -12.91 21.00 -23.83
N ASP A 620 -13.57 19.98 -23.29
CA ASP A 620 -14.76 20.16 -22.47
C ASP A 620 -14.48 20.84 -21.12
N GLN A 621 -13.34 20.55 -20.50
CA GLN A 621 -12.92 21.12 -19.22
C GLN A 621 -12.43 22.57 -19.35
N TYR A 622 -11.73 22.90 -20.43
CA TYR A 622 -11.08 24.20 -20.64
C TYR A 622 -11.86 25.17 -21.55
N LYS A 623 -13.18 24.99 -21.72
CA LYS A 623 -14.04 25.85 -22.57
C LYS A 623 -13.84 27.36 -22.41
N LYS A 624 -13.42 27.82 -21.23
CA LYS A 624 -13.18 29.24 -20.91
C LYS A 624 -11.79 29.76 -21.33
N ASN A 625 -10.83 28.90 -21.66
CA ASN A 625 -9.46 29.29 -22.04
C ASN A 625 -9.28 29.25 -23.56
N LYS A 626 -9.50 30.39 -24.23
CA LYS A 626 -9.50 30.49 -25.71
C LYS A 626 -8.22 29.97 -26.36
N GLN A 627 -7.04 30.33 -25.83
CA GLN A 627 -5.74 29.92 -26.38
C GLN A 627 -5.50 28.41 -26.26
N MET A 628 -5.89 27.82 -25.13
CA MET A 628 -5.75 26.38 -24.91
C MET A 628 -6.72 25.60 -25.80
N VAL A 629 -7.96 26.08 -25.93
CA VAL A 629 -8.98 25.49 -26.82
C VAL A 629 -8.51 25.52 -28.27
N GLU A 630 -7.96 26.64 -28.75
CA GLU A 630 -7.42 26.76 -30.10
C GLU A 630 -6.26 25.78 -30.35
N THR A 631 -5.30 25.73 -29.43
CA THR A 631 -4.15 24.82 -29.48
C THR A 631 -4.59 23.35 -29.52
N LEU A 632 -5.49 22.96 -28.62
CA LEU A 632 -6.01 21.61 -28.53
C LEU A 632 -6.86 21.24 -29.74
N THR A 633 -7.63 22.18 -30.31
CA THR A 633 -8.44 21.95 -31.51
C THR A 633 -7.56 21.75 -32.74
N HIS A 634 -6.45 22.51 -32.87
CA HIS A 634 -5.47 22.31 -33.94
C HIS A 634 -4.80 20.93 -33.84
N LEU A 635 -4.33 20.57 -32.64
CA LEU A 635 -3.75 19.25 -32.39
C LEU A 635 -4.75 18.12 -32.69
N LEU A 636 -6.01 18.27 -32.29
CA LEU A 636 -7.05 17.29 -32.58
C LEU A 636 -7.24 17.08 -34.09
N GLU A 637 -7.18 18.15 -34.88
CA GLU A 637 -7.25 18.08 -36.34
C GLU A 637 -6.05 17.32 -36.93
N GLU A 638 -4.83 17.62 -36.49
CA GLU A 638 -3.63 16.92 -36.95
C GLU A 638 -3.68 15.42 -36.64
N VAL A 639 -4.09 15.05 -35.42
CA VAL A 639 -4.19 13.64 -35.01
C VAL A 639 -5.29 12.92 -35.80
N ALA A 640 -6.44 13.55 -36.01
CA ALA A 640 -7.54 12.98 -36.79
C ALA A 640 -7.14 12.74 -38.26
N ILE A 641 -6.33 13.63 -38.85
CA ILE A 641 -5.77 13.47 -40.21
C ILE A 641 -4.91 12.20 -40.32
N ILE A 642 -4.21 11.84 -39.26
CA ILE A 642 -3.36 10.65 -39.20
C ILE A 642 -4.19 9.39 -38.93
N LEU A 643 -5.11 9.46 -37.97
CA LEU A 643 -5.90 8.32 -37.50
C LEU A 643 -6.84 7.77 -38.59
N GLY A 644 -7.46 8.64 -39.41
CA GLY A 644 -8.37 8.22 -40.47
C GLY A 644 -7.76 7.23 -41.48
N PRO A 645 -6.66 7.58 -42.18
CA PRO A 645 -5.96 6.68 -43.09
C PRO A 645 -5.47 5.39 -42.43
N VAL A 646 -4.95 5.48 -41.20
CA VAL A 646 -4.49 4.31 -40.43
C VAL A 646 -5.64 3.33 -40.17
N LEU A 647 -6.81 3.82 -39.75
CA LEU A 647 -8.00 2.98 -39.54
C LEU A 647 -8.54 2.40 -40.85
N GLN A 648 -8.50 3.15 -41.96
CA GLN A 648 -8.90 2.65 -43.28
C GLN A 648 -8.01 1.50 -43.77
N SER A 649 -6.69 1.61 -43.56
CA SER A 649 -5.75 0.53 -43.89
C SER A 649 -5.93 -0.68 -42.97
N TYR A 650 -6.15 -0.45 -41.67
CA TYR A 650 -6.43 -1.53 -40.72
C TYR A 650 -7.74 -2.26 -41.05
N MET A 651 -8.79 -1.55 -41.46
CA MET A 651 -10.07 -2.15 -41.88
C MET A 651 -9.94 -3.09 -43.08
N LYS A 652 -9.01 -2.79 -44.00
CA LYS A 652 -8.74 -3.61 -45.19
C LYS A 652 -7.87 -4.84 -44.88
N SER A 653 -7.33 -4.93 -43.67
CA SER A 653 -6.46 -6.01 -43.24
C SER A 653 -7.24 -7.29 -42.90
N LYS A 654 -6.65 -8.46 -43.20
CA LYS A 654 -7.20 -9.78 -42.81
C LYS A 654 -7.17 -10.03 -41.29
N TYR A 655 -6.46 -9.19 -40.53
CA TYR A 655 -6.20 -9.38 -39.09
C TYR A 655 -7.22 -8.74 -38.14
N CYS A 656 -8.40 -8.33 -38.63
CA CYS A 656 -9.50 -7.89 -37.78
C CYS A 656 -10.17 -9.11 -37.12
N SER A 657 -9.54 -9.67 -36.08
CA SER A 657 -10.04 -10.81 -35.31
C SER A 657 -11.29 -10.44 -34.51
N ARG A 658 -12.11 -11.42 -34.10
CA ARG A 658 -13.35 -11.20 -33.31
C ARG A 658 -13.09 -10.41 -32.02
N LEU A 659 -11.95 -10.66 -31.36
CA LEU A 659 -11.52 -9.98 -30.14
C LEU A 659 -11.07 -8.53 -30.41
N GLY A 660 -10.47 -8.25 -31.58
CA GLY A 660 -10.09 -6.89 -32.00
C GLY A 660 -11.24 -6.02 -32.51
N GLN A 661 -12.44 -6.57 -32.71
CA GLN A 661 -13.56 -5.81 -33.28
C GLN A 661 -14.09 -4.74 -32.33
N ALA A 662 -14.23 -5.03 -31.03
CA ALA A 662 -14.68 -4.04 -30.04
C ALA A 662 -13.70 -2.86 -29.95
N PHE A 663 -12.40 -3.18 -29.89
CA PHE A 663 -11.30 -2.22 -29.96
C PHE A 663 -11.42 -1.33 -31.21
N PHE A 664 -11.55 -1.94 -32.39
CA PHE A 664 -11.63 -1.19 -33.65
C PHE A 664 -12.87 -0.29 -33.72
N VAL A 665 -14.03 -0.77 -33.26
CA VAL A 665 -15.26 0.03 -33.18
C VAL A 665 -15.06 1.25 -32.28
N ASN A 666 -14.42 1.07 -31.12
CA ASN A 666 -14.10 2.17 -30.23
C ASN A 666 -13.18 3.20 -30.93
N SER A 667 -12.15 2.74 -31.64
CA SER A 667 -11.23 3.63 -32.37
C SER A 667 -11.93 4.46 -33.46
N VAL A 668 -12.83 3.86 -34.23
CA VAL A 668 -13.63 4.59 -35.25
C VAL A 668 -14.62 5.56 -34.59
N THR A 669 -15.18 5.19 -33.43
CA THR A 669 -16.04 6.08 -32.64
C THR A 669 -15.29 7.33 -32.19
N VAL A 670 -14.07 7.15 -31.64
CA VAL A 670 -13.22 8.26 -31.22
C VAL A 670 -12.87 9.19 -32.38
N LEU A 671 -12.58 8.66 -33.58
CA LEU A 671 -12.32 9.49 -34.76
C LEU A 671 -13.55 10.33 -35.14
N LEU A 672 -14.75 9.73 -35.09
CA LEU A 672 -15.99 10.45 -35.34
C LEU A 672 -16.22 11.55 -34.29
N GLU A 673 -16.03 11.25 -33.00
CA GLU A 673 -16.13 12.22 -31.91
C GLU A 673 -15.12 13.37 -32.07
N ALA A 674 -13.88 13.08 -32.48
CA ALA A 674 -12.86 14.09 -32.74
C ALA A 674 -13.29 15.09 -33.84
N GLU A 675 -13.83 14.59 -34.96
CA GLU A 675 -14.34 15.47 -36.03
C GLU A 675 -15.53 16.32 -35.57
N LEU A 676 -16.43 15.76 -34.76
CA LEU A 676 -17.62 16.47 -34.27
C LEU A 676 -17.26 17.55 -33.26
N THR A 677 -16.35 17.27 -32.34
CA THR A 677 -15.87 18.22 -31.33
C THR A 677 -15.14 19.40 -31.99
N ARG A 678 -14.31 19.14 -33.01
CA ARG A 678 -13.68 20.20 -33.82
C ARG A 678 -14.73 21.14 -34.42
N ARG A 679 -15.81 20.57 -34.97
CA ARG A 679 -16.87 21.34 -35.61
C ARG A 679 -17.62 22.24 -34.62
N SER A 680 -17.97 21.72 -33.44
CA SER A 680 -18.71 22.50 -32.43
C SER A 680 -17.92 23.70 -31.91
N HIS A 681 -16.59 23.62 -31.86
CA HIS A 681 -15.73 24.71 -31.38
C HIS A 681 -15.35 25.73 -32.47
N ARG A 682 -15.54 25.42 -33.76
CA ARG A 682 -15.40 26.39 -34.87
C ARG A 682 -16.66 27.20 -35.15
N THR A 683 -17.86 26.69 -34.81
CA THR A 683 -19.15 27.32 -35.11
C THR A 683 -19.53 28.53 -34.22
N THR A 684 -18.63 29.06 -33.41
CA THR A 684 -18.89 30.26 -32.57
C THR A 684 -18.59 31.59 -33.26
N GLU A 685 -18.11 31.61 -34.50
CA GLU A 685 -17.85 32.84 -35.26
C GLU A 685 -18.69 32.86 -36.56
N GLY A 686 -19.84 33.55 -36.52
CA GLY A 686 -20.62 33.97 -37.70
C GLY A 686 -21.53 32.90 -38.32
N ASP A 687 -22.83 33.20 -38.40
CA ASP A 687 -23.93 32.33 -38.85
C ASP A 687 -23.94 32.03 -40.38
N ASP A 688 -22.81 32.18 -41.07
CA ASP A 688 -22.73 32.10 -42.55
C ASP A 688 -21.56 31.25 -43.09
N ALA A 689 -20.90 30.45 -42.23
CA ALA A 689 -19.85 29.54 -42.69
C ALA A 689 -20.45 28.29 -43.41
N PRO A 690 -19.89 27.86 -44.56
CA PRO A 690 -20.38 26.69 -45.27
C PRO A 690 -20.32 25.45 -44.35
N LYS A 691 -21.40 24.65 -44.38
CA LYS A 691 -21.51 23.41 -43.59
C LYS A 691 -20.40 22.44 -44.00
N GLU A 692 -19.27 22.47 -43.29
CA GLU A 692 -18.18 21.51 -43.49
C GLU A 692 -18.72 20.07 -43.41
N GLN A 693 -18.44 19.28 -44.45
CA GLN A 693 -18.78 17.86 -44.49
C GLN A 693 -17.76 17.08 -43.65
N LEU A 694 -18.19 15.99 -43.01
CA LEU A 694 -17.26 15.11 -42.28
C LEU A 694 -16.22 14.56 -43.26
N ARG A 695 -14.94 14.64 -42.91
CA ARG A 695 -13.82 14.29 -43.79
C ARG A 695 -13.86 12.81 -44.15
N TYR A 696 -14.17 11.97 -43.18
CA TYR A 696 -14.26 10.52 -43.35
C TYR A 696 -15.72 10.03 -43.44
N ALA A 697 -16.66 10.85 -43.94
CA ALA A 697 -18.08 10.51 -44.05
C ALA A 697 -18.35 9.14 -44.72
N ALA A 698 -17.61 8.82 -45.80
CA ALA A 698 -17.73 7.55 -46.50
C ALA A 698 -17.31 6.36 -45.63
N LEU A 699 -16.24 6.51 -44.83
CA LEU A 699 -15.79 5.49 -43.88
C LEU A 699 -16.87 5.21 -42.84
N TYR A 700 -17.40 6.26 -42.19
CA TYR A 700 -18.43 6.09 -41.15
C TYR A 700 -19.69 5.45 -41.71
N LYS A 701 -20.11 5.82 -42.92
CA LYS A 701 -21.27 5.24 -43.58
C LYS A 701 -21.07 3.75 -43.89
N CYS A 702 -19.94 3.39 -44.51
CA CYS A 702 -19.61 1.98 -44.78
C CYS A 702 -19.51 1.17 -43.49
N PHE A 703 -18.85 1.72 -42.46
CA PHE A 703 -18.67 1.07 -41.17
C PHE A 703 -20.01 0.86 -40.43
N SER A 704 -20.90 1.86 -40.46
CA SER A 704 -22.25 1.72 -39.89
C SER A 704 -23.05 0.60 -40.57
N GLN A 705 -22.98 0.48 -41.90
CA GLN A 705 -23.65 -0.58 -42.63
C GLN A 705 -23.07 -1.96 -42.30
N GLN A 706 -21.76 -2.05 -42.09
CA GLN A 706 -21.10 -3.27 -41.66
C GLN A 706 -21.53 -3.67 -40.24
N LEU A 707 -21.45 -2.75 -39.27
CA LEU A 707 -21.87 -3.00 -37.88
C LEU A 707 -23.33 -3.42 -37.81
N MET A 708 -24.19 -2.82 -38.62
CA MET A 708 -25.61 -3.17 -38.69
C MET A 708 -25.86 -4.60 -39.17
N LYS A 709 -25.03 -5.12 -40.09
CA LYS A 709 -25.07 -6.54 -40.48
C LYS A 709 -24.58 -7.42 -39.33
N GLU A 710 -23.47 -7.04 -38.69
CA GLU A 710 -22.83 -7.83 -37.63
C GLU A 710 -23.64 -7.86 -36.31
N LEU A 711 -24.35 -6.78 -35.97
CA LEU A 711 -25.27 -6.70 -34.82
C LEU A 711 -26.43 -7.71 -34.95
N SER A 712 -26.81 -8.06 -36.17
CA SER A 712 -27.90 -8.99 -36.44
C SER A 712 -27.45 -10.46 -36.58
N SER A 713 -26.16 -10.75 -36.34
CA SER A 713 -25.55 -12.09 -36.40
C SER A 713 -25.43 -12.76 -35.02
N SER A 714 -25.30 -14.10 -34.99
CA SER A 714 -25.25 -14.94 -33.77
C SER A 714 -24.11 -14.58 -32.79
N GLU A 715 -24.23 -15.05 -31.54
CA GLU A 715 -23.31 -14.94 -30.39
C GLU A 715 -22.09 -14.02 -30.58
N ARG A 716 -22.22 -12.76 -30.14
CA ARG A 716 -21.13 -11.78 -30.07
C ARG A 716 -20.79 -11.45 -28.61
N PRO A 717 -19.51 -11.16 -28.29
CA PRO A 717 -19.14 -10.69 -26.96
C PRO A 717 -19.89 -9.42 -26.57
N LEU A 718 -20.22 -9.28 -25.28
CA LEU A 718 -20.94 -8.12 -24.74
C LEU A 718 -20.19 -6.80 -25.03
N GLU A 719 -18.87 -6.81 -24.94
CA GLU A 719 -18.01 -5.65 -25.21
C GLU A 719 -18.18 -5.13 -26.64
N PHE A 720 -18.26 -6.02 -27.63
CA PHE A 720 -18.51 -5.63 -29.02
C PHE A 720 -19.89 -4.96 -29.17
N LEU A 721 -20.92 -5.53 -28.55
CA LEU A 721 -22.26 -4.95 -28.57
C LEU A 721 -22.27 -3.56 -27.96
N MET A 722 -21.64 -3.38 -26.79
CA MET A 722 -21.52 -2.08 -26.14
C MET A 722 -20.80 -1.04 -27.02
N SER A 723 -19.64 -1.40 -27.60
CA SER A 723 -18.90 -0.50 -28.49
C SER A 723 -19.71 -0.16 -29.75
N ALA A 724 -20.38 -1.14 -30.37
CA ALA A 724 -21.21 -0.91 -31.55
C ALA A 724 -22.40 0.00 -31.26
N LEU A 725 -23.08 -0.18 -30.12
CA LEU A 725 -24.15 0.70 -29.67
C LEU A 725 -23.65 2.12 -29.41
N CYS A 726 -22.47 2.25 -28.79
CA CYS A 726 -21.83 3.55 -28.56
C CYS A 726 -21.55 4.27 -29.89
N PHE A 727 -20.94 3.59 -30.85
CA PHE A 727 -20.72 4.12 -32.20
C PHE A 727 -22.04 4.58 -32.83
N MET A 728 -23.07 3.72 -32.82
CA MET A 728 -24.35 4.03 -33.44
C MET A 728 -25.05 5.23 -32.77
N LYS A 729 -24.92 5.38 -31.45
CA LYS A 729 -25.42 6.54 -30.71
C LYS A 729 -24.74 7.83 -31.19
N VAL A 730 -23.41 7.84 -31.27
CA VAL A 730 -22.65 9.02 -31.73
C VAL A 730 -22.94 9.31 -33.21
N PHE A 731 -22.97 8.29 -34.06
CA PHE A 731 -23.23 8.40 -35.49
C PHE A 731 -24.64 8.92 -35.80
N CYS A 732 -25.67 8.39 -35.14
CA CYS A 732 -27.03 8.90 -35.32
C CYS A 732 -27.17 10.33 -34.77
N SER A 733 -26.55 10.63 -33.62
CA SER A 733 -26.62 11.98 -33.03
C SER A 733 -25.94 13.02 -33.91
N SER A 734 -24.85 12.67 -34.59
CA SER A 734 -24.18 13.56 -35.53
C SER A 734 -25.00 13.80 -36.79
N ALA A 735 -25.60 12.74 -37.33
CA ALA A 735 -26.46 12.78 -38.49
C ALA A 735 -27.69 13.70 -38.25
N VAL A 736 -28.30 13.64 -37.06
CA VAL A 736 -29.41 14.52 -36.67
C VAL A 736 -28.97 15.99 -36.64
N LYS A 737 -27.79 16.29 -36.11
CA LYS A 737 -27.23 17.65 -36.06
C LYS A 737 -26.87 18.20 -37.44
N THR A 738 -26.53 17.35 -38.41
CA THR A 738 -26.10 17.75 -39.77
C THR A 738 -27.21 17.79 -40.81
N ARG A 739 -28.44 17.36 -40.48
CA ARG A 739 -29.64 17.31 -41.37
C ARG A 739 -29.36 16.57 -42.71
N ASP A 740 -28.68 15.43 -42.65
CA ASP A 740 -28.43 14.62 -43.85
C ASP A 740 -29.73 13.96 -44.36
N ARG A 741 -30.05 14.06 -45.66
CA ARG A 741 -31.36 13.69 -46.23
C ARG A 741 -31.61 12.17 -46.29
N GLY A 742 -30.64 11.35 -45.87
CA GLY A 742 -30.74 9.89 -45.80
C GLY A 742 -31.00 9.30 -44.40
N LEU A 743 -31.20 10.16 -43.38
CA LEU A 743 -31.23 9.76 -41.96
C LEU A 743 -32.31 8.75 -41.59
N ASP A 744 -33.54 8.96 -42.08
CA ASP A 744 -34.69 8.18 -41.63
C ASP A 744 -34.49 6.70 -41.90
N LYS A 745 -33.94 6.35 -43.07
CA LYS A 745 -33.65 4.96 -43.43
C LYS A 745 -32.57 4.33 -42.54
N ILE A 746 -31.56 5.10 -42.14
CA ILE A 746 -30.47 4.60 -41.28
C ILE A 746 -30.97 4.43 -39.85
N ILE A 747 -31.67 5.42 -39.28
CA ILE A 747 -32.24 5.34 -37.92
C ILE A 747 -33.26 4.22 -37.83
N ILE A 748 -34.18 4.10 -38.81
CA ILE A 748 -35.16 3.02 -38.86
C ILE A 748 -34.44 1.66 -38.95
N SER A 749 -33.41 1.54 -39.80
CA SER A 749 -32.59 0.33 -39.87
C SER A 749 -31.96 -0.01 -38.53
N THR A 750 -31.34 0.97 -37.85
CA THR A 750 -30.74 0.82 -36.50
C THR A 750 -31.75 0.27 -35.50
N VAL A 751 -32.93 0.89 -35.42
CA VAL A 751 -34.01 0.44 -34.52
C VAL A 751 -34.48 -0.97 -34.88
N LEU A 752 -34.56 -1.32 -36.16
CA LEU A 752 -34.94 -2.66 -36.61
C LEU A 752 -33.90 -3.72 -36.26
N SER A 753 -32.60 -3.45 -36.42
CA SER A 753 -31.54 -4.38 -36.00
C SER A 753 -31.48 -4.53 -34.48
N LEU A 754 -31.72 -3.45 -33.71
CA LEU A 754 -31.82 -3.52 -32.25
C LEU A 754 -33.02 -4.36 -31.82
N ARG A 755 -34.18 -4.15 -32.45
CA ARG A 755 -35.37 -4.97 -32.21
C ARG A 755 -35.09 -6.44 -32.52
N LYS A 756 -34.39 -6.73 -33.62
CA LYS A 756 -34.02 -8.09 -34.02
C LYS A 756 -33.08 -8.75 -33.00
N LEU A 757 -32.06 -8.01 -32.54
CA LEU A 757 -31.14 -8.44 -31.47
C LEU A 757 -31.89 -8.75 -30.17
N LEU A 758 -32.78 -7.85 -29.74
CA LEU A 758 -33.59 -8.02 -28.52
C LEU A 758 -34.67 -9.11 -28.65
N SER A 759 -35.07 -9.48 -29.88
CA SER A 759 -36.06 -10.53 -30.14
C SER A 759 -35.46 -11.92 -30.38
N GLY A 760 -34.15 -12.03 -30.58
CA GLY A 760 -33.45 -13.32 -30.62
C GLY A 760 -33.30 -13.87 -29.20
N ASN A 761 -33.51 -15.19 -29.02
CA ASN A 761 -33.56 -15.86 -27.71
C ASN A 761 -32.55 -15.33 -26.67
N LEU A 762 -33.11 -14.63 -25.69
CA LEU A 762 -32.49 -14.05 -24.49
C LEU A 762 -32.02 -15.12 -23.48
N THR A 763 -31.42 -16.22 -23.94
CA THR A 763 -30.98 -17.33 -23.07
C THR A 763 -29.61 -17.12 -22.42
N ILE A 764 -28.93 -15.98 -22.63
CA ILE A 764 -27.52 -15.78 -22.21
C ILE A 764 -27.33 -14.43 -21.50
N LEU A 765 -28.26 -14.08 -20.60
CA LEU A 765 -28.06 -13.02 -19.61
C LEU A 765 -28.34 -13.61 -18.22
N TYR A 766 -27.48 -14.56 -17.81
CA TYR A 766 -27.22 -14.94 -16.42
C TYR A 766 -25.77 -15.36 -16.28
#